data_AF-A0A8T4WB80-F1
#
_entry.id   AF-A0A8T4WB80-F1
#
_cell.length_a   1.000
_cell.length_b   1.000
_cell.length_c   1.000
_cell.angle_alpha   90.00
_cell.angle_beta   90.00
_cell.angle_gamma   90.00
#
_symmetry.space_group_name_H-M   'P 1'
#
loop_
_entity.id
_entity.type
_entity.pdbx_description
1 polymer ?
#
loop_
_entity_poly.entity_id
_entity_poly.type
_entity_poly.pdbx_seq_one_letter_code
_entity_poly.pdbx_strand_id
1 'polypeptide(L)'
;MKWKKILSFAMVSVLVISGLAVISGHTTAQEGQRVTEINFGVQLDEEQGALNAADGLTHLFMQSLDGAVWQGLPDDVKANLDTWEVKGSYNNWFLNPAHEGYGTPEMQAAVDNGWIDDNESVEYLANNYDGEWTVNPLAHNDIRFAFQYLDRQSLVEDLILGWGNPRYGPMSATSALWEDWFVDSMENYYDLSAEGNWARVEDFVANGMDEIATYIEDTHPDMGQVTGNMDDGWMYNHPDQDEHQIEINIMARVEDWREDKGYWTASRLEDLGFAVNVDPTDSASAIPQAFFGTPEPYDNLAYHIYTGGWIGTAAVYFQEAAFSQMYMPWYGFVQVYGDSSHWQYDEEGYDNLVGPSSYVRDQLGIHDHENVTVAEMDADAQELYTATGLESEGDYWNSMINTAQRGFEESVRVFAVTQISLYPYNPDKLLAAVPESNNGYDTFFGPRTMRTDDGVLDTEILTGQDRPYMDNWNMEGGSADVYGEYQRRVAREYGSWMQPQTGLPMQVNNYWMNNTQLEEDKPARTHPYEINGGIEKDFYYNETGVLIENITIPETAVDWVPTEGQWKNRTWLYENDMLINGDNKSAVAVTIDPHLEHTWHDGTEMKFRDIMHYYARRKELGTDTGDGIYRTATADLLGPWWGSVDAIEWNVAEKTYTVYGDYTFPVDDKIGSYYSIYPWDTHPLTYTGWNQLHATDDYSYDSEEGTEWIHQLSTAHSNDMISALESMSVPVYLDEANMPDYMSDLAMSQSEMDTIVSSFDAFVSETGHSFIGCGPYRINSYDSSTHEMGITRWDDYGFPIENESVTYDGTTYEFPNGYWSEQFELDEIDIGLLEITPAEVEVYAGEDTVDVTGQVTYEELFPEPDSRALEAADYNDYFVRLAESERGASVKDIPMADVTLTDEGGYSSFQATLDVSDVDESGEYAVEIWFEAADGTMQTRAKRLTIAVEENYDLTINAGEGGTTDPEPGTYEYGVLSEVEVTAIPDEGYAFDEWTGDIPLLADEESETINITMGSNKEITANFVAVANYTLNVATDGNGTVEIDGAEVTVPYEEDYDVGASVTLTATPDEGWELDEWQGTDETGTEITITMDEDKDITAVFTEVEEEEEEEEEEDGGGIPGFTVMMLVLASVVAIAIYYNKKEQ
;
A
#
# COMPACT_ATOMS: atom_id res chain seq x y z
N MET A 1 43.86 -44.53 -27.21
CA MET A 1 42.54 -44.93 -27.75
C MET A 1 41.41 -44.22 -26.97
N LYS A 2 41.25 -42.89 -27.16
CA LYS A 2 40.22 -42.07 -26.46
C LYS A 2 39.22 -41.38 -27.42
N TRP A 3 39.18 -41.81 -28.69
CA TRP A 3 38.35 -41.22 -29.76
C TRP A 3 37.15 -42.10 -30.18
N LYS A 4 36.68 -42.98 -29.28
CA LYS A 4 35.50 -43.86 -29.48
C LYS A 4 34.63 -44.01 -28.21
N LYS A 5 34.54 -42.94 -27.41
CA LYS A 5 33.52 -42.79 -26.36
C LYS A 5 32.76 -41.46 -26.43
N ILE A 6 33.40 -40.40 -26.91
CA ILE A 6 32.74 -39.10 -27.19
C ILE A 6 31.55 -39.27 -28.17
N LEU A 7 31.77 -40.03 -29.25
CA LEU A 7 30.77 -40.41 -30.26
C LEU A 7 29.70 -41.42 -29.79
N SER A 8 29.61 -41.72 -28.49
CA SER A 8 28.58 -42.60 -27.93
C SER A 8 27.80 -41.98 -26.78
N PHE A 9 28.14 -40.74 -26.38
CA PHE A 9 27.28 -39.90 -25.55
C PHE A 9 26.42 -39.00 -26.45
N ALA A 10 27.06 -38.34 -27.43
CA ALA A 10 26.44 -37.51 -28.47
C ALA A 10 25.52 -38.27 -29.47
N MET A 11 25.16 -39.52 -29.19
CA MET A 11 24.19 -40.32 -29.97
C MET A 11 23.01 -40.82 -29.13
N VAL A 12 22.98 -40.52 -27.82
CA VAL A 12 21.81 -40.70 -26.95
C VAL A 12 21.04 -39.39 -26.83
N SER A 13 21.75 -38.26 -26.67
CA SER A 13 21.17 -36.90 -26.65
C SER A 13 20.42 -36.51 -27.94
N VAL A 14 20.66 -37.20 -29.05
CA VAL A 14 20.05 -36.89 -30.37
C VAL A 14 18.83 -37.79 -30.68
N LEU A 15 18.51 -38.77 -29.82
CA LEU A 15 17.35 -39.66 -29.99
C LEU A 15 16.23 -39.44 -28.95
N VAL A 16 16.40 -38.49 -28.03
CA VAL A 16 15.31 -37.97 -27.17
C VAL A 16 14.64 -36.77 -27.85
N ILE A 17 15.41 -35.94 -28.56
CA ILE A 17 14.97 -34.72 -29.29
C ILE A 17 14.21 -35.07 -30.61
N SER A 18 13.82 -36.34 -30.81
CA SER A 18 12.98 -36.77 -31.94
C SER A 18 11.80 -37.65 -31.51
N GLY A 19 11.43 -37.61 -30.23
CA GLY A 19 10.29 -38.35 -29.66
C GLY A 19 9.02 -37.50 -29.44
N LEU A 20 9.16 -36.18 -29.31
CA LEU A 20 8.06 -35.25 -29.03
C LEU A 20 7.54 -34.49 -30.26
N ALA A 21 7.83 -34.99 -31.47
CA ALA A 21 7.11 -34.58 -32.68
C ALA A 21 5.73 -35.28 -32.79
N VAL A 22 4.95 -35.20 -31.72
CA VAL A 22 3.48 -35.22 -31.84
C VAL A 22 3.11 -33.87 -32.46
N ILE A 23 2.06 -33.85 -33.29
CA ILE A 23 1.73 -32.68 -34.09
C ILE A 23 1.10 -31.61 -33.19
N SER A 24 1.93 -30.78 -32.56
CA SER A 24 1.59 -29.37 -32.44
C SER A 24 1.57 -28.81 -33.86
N GLY A 25 0.37 -28.57 -34.36
CA GLY A 25 0.24 -27.44 -35.26
C GLY A 25 0.48 -26.23 -34.40
N HIS A 26 1.60 -25.52 -34.62
CA HIS A 26 1.55 -24.09 -34.39
C HIS A 26 0.54 -23.54 -35.41
N THR A 27 -0.73 -23.47 -34.99
CA THR A 27 -1.42 -22.20 -35.12
C THR A 27 -0.44 -21.14 -34.64
N THR A 28 -0.12 -20.19 -35.53
CA THR A 28 0.24 -18.85 -35.07
C THR A 28 -0.83 -18.41 -34.08
N ALA A 29 -0.46 -17.69 -33.02
CA ALA A 29 -1.45 -16.98 -32.21
C ALA A 29 -2.37 -16.24 -33.18
N GLN A 30 -3.68 -16.44 -33.04
CA GLN A 30 -4.65 -15.82 -33.93
C GLN A 30 -4.78 -14.38 -33.46
N GLU A 31 -4.04 -13.49 -34.13
CA GLU A 31 -4.08 -12.03 -33.92
C GLU A 31 -5.55 -11.61 -33.86
N GLY A 32 -6.01 -11.32 -32.63
CA GLY A 32 -7.43 -11.32 -32.31
C GLY A 32 -8.16 -10.19 -33.03
N GLN A 33 -9.36 -10.46 -33.51
CA GLN A 33 -10.18 -9.43 -34.14
C GLN A 33 -10.69 -8.48 -33.07
N ARG A 34 -10.73 -7.19 -33.39
CA ARG A 34 -11.35 -6.19 -32.52
C ARG A 34 -12.83 -6.49 -32.32
N VAL A 35 -13.30 -6.26 -31.10
CA VAL A 35 -14.73 -6.22 -30.79
C VAL A 35 -15.40 -5.17 -31.69
N THR A 36 -16.37 -5.62 -32.46
CA THR A 36 -17.19 -4.80 -33.38
C THR A 36 -18.69 -5.01 -33.17
N GLU A 37 -19.07 -6.06 -32.44
CA GLU A 37 -20.41 -6.34 -31.96
C GLU A 37 -20.28 -6.74 -30.47
N ILE A 38 -21.14 -6.20 -29.60
CA ILE A 38 -21.20 -6.51 -28.17
C ILE A 38 -22.64 -6.92 -27.85
N ASN A 39 -22.78 -8.10 -27.25
CA ASN A 39 -24.06 -8.65 -26.80
C ASN A 39 -24.03 -8.73 -25.27
N PHE A 40 -24.68 -7.76 -24.62
CA PHE A 40 -24.89 -7.77 -23.17
C PHE A 40 -26.12 -8.61 -22.82
N GLY A 41 -25.90 -9.71 -22.09
CA GLY A 41 -26.93 -10.43 -21.34
C GLY A 41 -26.95 -10.00 -19.86
N VAL A 42 -27.94 -10.49 -19.11
CA VAL A 42 -28.07 -10.29 -17.66
C VAL A 42 -28.12 -11.63 -16.91
N GLN A 43 -27.53 -11.65 -15.72
CA GLN A 43 -27.46 -12.83 -14.86
C GLN A 43 -27.94 -12.51 -13.43
N LEU A 44 -28.55 -13.48 -12.74
CA LEU A 44 -29.12 -13.29 -11.40
C LEU A 44 -28.25 -13.87 -10.26
N ASP A 45 -27.05 -14.34 -10.61
CA ASP A 45 -26.22 -15.21 -9.78
C ASP A 45 -24.76 -15.20 -10.30
N GLU A 46 -23.80 -14.82 -9.45
CA GLU A 46 -22.38 -14.64 -9.84
C GLU A 46 -21.70 -15.97 -10.19
N GLU A 47 -22.01 -17.05 -9.46
CA GLU A 47 -21.49 -18.40 -9.75
C GLU A 47 -21.92 -18.83 -11.16
N GLN A 48 -23.18 -18.60 -11.52
CA GLN A 48 -23.73 -18.93 -12.83
C GLN A 48 -23.12 -18.07 -13.96
N GLY A 49 -22.75 -16.81 -13.70
CA GLY A 49 -22.03 -15.95 -14.65
C GLY A 49 -20.63 -16.48 -14.95
N ALA A 50 -19.87 -16.82 -13.91
CA ALA A 50 -18.54 -17.44 -14.05
C ALA A 50 -18.61 -18.82 -14.75
N LEU A 51 -19.63 -19.63 -14.44
CA LEU A 51 -19.90 -20.90 -15.12
C LEU A 51 -20.21 -20.70 -16.62
N ASN A 52 -20.95 -19.66 -16.99
CA ASN A 52 -21.26 -19.34 -18.39
C ASN A 52 -20.00 -18.93 -19.17
N ALA A 53 -19.06 -18.22 -18.55
CA ALA A 53 -17.75 -17.96 -19.14
C ALA A 53 -16.94 -19.26 -19.27
N ALA A 54 -16.89 -20.10 -18.24
CA ALA A 54 -16.11 -21.35 -18.25
C ALA A 54 -16.58 -22.38 -19.29
N ASP A 55 -17.90 -22.53 -19.48
CA ASP A 55 -18.50 -23.37 -20.54
C ASP A 55 -18.34 -22.76 -21.95
N GLY A 56 -17.80 -21.53 -22.06
CA GLY A 56 -17.61 -20.82 -23.32
C GLY A 56 -18.91 -20.30 -23.93
N LEU A 57 -19.91 -19.99 -23.11
CA LEU A 57 -21.15 -19.33 -23.55
C LEU A 57 -20.88 -17.84 -23.78
N THR A 58 -20.40 -17.13 -22.76
CA THR A 58 -19.86 -15.75 -22.86
C THR A 58 -18.35 -15.77 -23.15
N HIS A 59 -17.73 -14.60 -23.24
CA HIS A 59 -16.27 -14.41 -23.27
C HIS A 59 -15.72 -14.08 -21.87
N LEU A 60 -16.49 -13.33 -21.09
CA LEU A 60 -16.30 -13.07 -19.68
C LEU A 60 -17.65 -12.95 -18.96
N PHE A 61 -17.61 -12.98 -17.63
CA PHE A 61 -18.59 -12.27 -16.82
C PHE A 61 -18.05 -10.83 -16.68
N MET A 62 -18.85 -9.82 -16.99
CA MET A 62 -18.34 -8.44 -17.12
C MET A 62 -17.95 -7.85 -15.76
N GLN A 63 -18.69 -8.23 -14.72
CA GLN A 63 -18.55 -7.79 -13.35
C GLN A 63 -17.63 -8.73 -12.56
N SER A 64 -16.96 -8.21 -11.53
CA SER A 64 -16.14 -9.02 -10.64
C SER A 64 -16.94 -9.93 -9.70
N LEU A 65 -16.34 -11.07 -9.35
CA LEU A 65 -16.69 -11.92 -8.22
C LEU A 65 -16.01 -11.45 -6.93
N ASP A 66 -16.65 -11.71 -5.80
CA ASP A 66 -15.97 -11.76 -4.50
C ASP A 66 -15.00 -12.97 -4.44
N GLY A 67 -13.88 -12.79 -3.75
CA GLY A 67 -12.85 -13.82 -3.62
C GLY A 67 -13.33 -15.14 -3.00
N ALA A 68 -14.27 -15.12 -2.06
CA ALA A 68 -14.87 -16.31 -1.47
C ALA A 68 -15.77 -17.06 -2.47
N VAL A 69 -16.48 -16.34 -3.36
CA VAL A 69 -17.24 -16.94 -4.48
C VAL A 69 -16.27 -17.64 -5.44
N TRP A 70 -15.15 -17.00 -5.79
CA TRP A 70 -14.10 -17.64 -6.58
C TRP A 70 -13.45 -18.84 -5.87
N GLN A 71 -13.24 -18.82 -4.55
CA GLN A 71 -12.79 -20.02 -3.83
C GLN A 71 -13.81 -21.15 -3.95
N GLY A 72 -15.11 -20.86 -3.83
CA GLY A 72 -16.21 -21.82 -3.89
C GLY A 72 -16.39 -22.56 -5.22
N LEU A 73 -15.98 -21.95 -6.34
CA LEU A 73 -16.08 -22.58 -7.67
C LEU A 73 -15.29 -23.92 -7.76
N PRO A 74 -15.71 -24.89 -8.60
CA PRO A 74 -14.97 -26.13 -8.80
C PRO A 74 -13.61 -25.95 -9.50
N ASP A 75 -12.62 -26.76 -9.14
CA ASP A 75 -11.29 -26.77 -9.79
C ASP A 75 -11.36 -26.97 -11.32
N ASP A 76 -12.31 -27.79 -11.80
CA ASP A 76 -12.51 -28.06 -13.22
C ASP A 76 -13.32 -26.99 -13.96
N VAL A 77 -13.87 -26.00 -13.24
CA VAL A 77 -14.44 -24.76 -13.79
C VAL A 77 -13.33 -23.71 -13.91
N LYS A 78 -12.57 -23.47 -12.82
CA LYS A 78 -11.42 -22.55 -12.81
C LYS A 78 -10.38 -22.91 -13.87
N ALA A 79 -10.18 -24.20 -14.16
CA ALA A 79 -9.25 -24.66 -15.19
C ALA A 79 -9.61 -24.27 -16.64
N ASN A 80 -10.79 -23.67 -16.90
CA ASN A 80 -11.18 -23.08 -18.20
C ASN A 80 -11.42 -21.56 -18.10
N LEU A 81 -11.01 -20.95 -17.00
CA LEU A 81 -11.07 -19.51 -16.74
C LEU A 81 -9.67 -18.97 -16.50
N ASP A 82 -9.53 -17.68 -16.72
CA ASP A 82 -8.44 -16.85 -16.21
C ASP A 82 -9.09 -15.60 -15.58
N THR A 83 -8.34 -14.83 -14.79
CA THR A 83 -8.91 -13.74 -13.96
C THR A 83 -8.04 -12.50 -13.96
N TRP A 84 -8.67 -11.33 -14.04
CA TRP A 84 -8.03 -10.06 -13.66
C TRP A 84 -8.38 -9.69 -12.21
N GLU A 85 -7.39 -9.30 -11.42
CA GLU A 85 -7.54 -8.87 -10.02
C GLU A 85 -7.66 -7.35 -9.90
N VAL A 86 -8.56 -6.87 -9.03
CA VAL A 86 -8.84 -5.44 -8.83
C VAL A 86 -8.90 -5.12 -7.34
N LYS A 87 -8.03 -4.20 -6.89
CA LYS A 87 -7.94 -3.71 -5.49
C LYS A 87 -8.93 -2.55 -5.18
N GLY A 88 -10.02 -2.44 -5.95
CA GLY A 88 -10.86 -1.23 -6.00
C GLY A 88 -11.97 -1.13 -4.95
N SER A 89 -12.39 -2.24 -4.33
CA SER A 89 -13.41 -2.20 -3.27
C SER A 89 -12.79 -2.17 -1.87
N TYR A 90 -13.43 -1.49 -0.93
CA TYR A 90 -12.92 -1.35 0.44
C TYR A 90 -14.00 -1.15 1.49
N ASN A 91 -13.66 -1.55 2.72
CA ASN A 91 -14.55 -1.59 3.87
C ASN A 91 -14.08 -0.66 5.00
N ASN A 92 -15.02 -0.12 5.78
CA ASN A 92 -14.75 0.72 6.95
C ASN A 92 -15.72 0.38 8.11
N TRP A 93 -15.33 0.76 9.32
CA TRP A 93 -16.29 1.11 10.36
C TRP A 93 -16.60 2.59 10.22
N PHE A 94 -17.88 2.94 10.17
CA PHE A 94 -18.33 4.32 10.27
C PHE A 94 -18.88 4.52 11.67
N LEU A 95 -18.15 5.28 12.48
CA LEU A 95 -18.39 5.49 13.91
C LEU A 95 -19.19 6.77 14.11
N ASN A 96 -20.22 6.71 14.95
CA ASN A 96 -21.15 7.79 15.18
C ASN A 96 -20.78 8.58 16.45
N PRO A 97 -20.23 9.81 16.36
CA PRO A 97 -19.94 10.64 17.54
C PRO A 97 -21.15 11.37 18.13
N ALA A 98 -22.34 11.27 17.53
CA ALA A 98 -23.48 12.11 17.87
C ALA A 98 -23.87 12.01 19.35
N HIS A 99 -24.12 13.18 19.95
CA HIS A 99 -24.59 13.37 21.30
C HIS A 99 -25.53 14.60 21.35
N GLU A 100 -26.16 14.88 22.49
CA GLU A 100 -27.26 15.84 22.54
C GLU A 100 -26.76 17.31 22.48
N GLY A 101 -26.80 17.89 21.26
CA GLY A 101 -26.45 19.29 20.97
C GLY A 101 -27.61 20.27 21.15
N TYR A 102 -27.29 21.53 21.47
CA TYR A 102 -28.25 22.52 22.01
C TYR A 102 -29.58 22.70 21.23
N GLY A 103 -30.69 22.73 21.98
CA GLY A 103 -32.00 23.23 21.51
C GLY A 103 -33.09 22.16 21.30
N THR A 104 -32.80 20.91 21.61
CA THR A 104 -33.69 19.74 21.42
C THR A 104 -34.87 19.73 22.41
N PRO A 105 -35.95 18.95 22.16
CA PRO A 105 -37.02 18.77 23.13
C PRO A 105 -36.55 18.11 24.44
N GLU A 106 -35.52 17.27 24.38
CA GLU A 106 -34.96 16.47 25.48
C GLU A 106 -34.02 17.30 26.33
N MET A 107 -33.18 18.13 25.70
CA MET A 107 -32.44 19.17 26.42
C MET A 107 -33.41 20.18 27.04
N GLN A 108 -34.46 20.59 26.32
CA GLN A 108 -35.47 21.46 26.89
C GLN A 108 -36.20 20.78 28.07
N ALA A 109 -36.34 19.45 28.08
CA ALA A 109 -36.86 18.69 29.22
C ALA A 109 -35.84 18.57 30.37
N ALA A 110 -34.55 18.40 30.09
CA ALA A 110 -33.47 18.42 31.08
C ALA A 110 -33.36 19.79 31.77
N VAL A 111 -33.47 20.88 31.00
CA VAL A 111 -33.60 22.27 31.49
C VAL A 111 -34.89 22.46 32.30
N ASP A 112 -36.04 21.95 31.85
CA ASP A 112 -37.32 22.04 32.60
C ASP A 112 -37.30 21.25 33.93
N ASN A 113 -36.50 20.17 34.00
CA ASN A 113 -36.21 19.42 35.23
C ASN A 113 -35.14 20.10 36.11
N GLY A 114 -34.25 20.89 35.50
CA GLY A 114 -33.16 21.63 36.14
C GLY A 114 -31.89 20.80 36.34
N TRP A 115 -31.56 19.92 35.38
CA TRP A 115 -30.32 19.14 35.35
C TRP A 115 -29.16 19.90 34.67
N ILE A 116 -29.47 20.81 33.73
CA ILE A 116 -28.54 21.67 32.98
C ILE A 116 -29.12 23.09 32.86
N ASP A 117 -28.30 24.12 32.65
CA ASP A 117 -28.75 25.52 32.47
C ASP A 117 -29.28 25.78 31.03
N ASP A 118 -30.11 26.81 30.85
CA ASP A 118 -30.83 27.18 29.60
C ASP A 118 -29.99 27.30 28.29
N ASN A 119 -28.65 27.17 28.30
CA ASN A 119 -27.75 27.29 27.13
C ASN A 119 -26.51 26.37 27.24
N GLU A 120 -26.64 25.18 27.82
CA GLU A 120 -25.53 24.28 28.16
C GLU A 120 -25.62 22.96 27.38
N SER A 121 -24.53 22.52 26.76
CA SER A 121 -24.43 21.25 26.02
C SER A 121 -24.04 20.07 26.91
N VAL A 122 -24.38 18.85 26.50
CA VAL A 122 -24.05 17.61 27.23
C VAL A 122 -23.19 16.69 26.38
N GLU A 123 -21.90 17.02 26.29
CA GLU A 123 -20.84 16.16 25.72
C GLU A 123 -21.00 14.70 26.19
N TYR A 124 -20.82 13.74 25.27
CA TYR A 124 -20.98 12.29 25.48
C TYR A 124 -22.37 11.77 25.86
N LEU A 125 -23.31 12.60 26.31
CA LEU A 125 -24.65 12.18 26.73
C LEU A 125 -25.68 12.32 25.60
N ALA A 126 -26.57 11.35 25.50
CA ALA A 126 -27.57 11.31 24.43
C ALA A 126 -28.83 10.53 24.82
N ASN A 127 -29.86 10.62 23.98
CA ASN A 127 -31.09 9.84 24.13
C ASN A 127 -31.10 8.63 23.18
N ASN A 128 -31.56 7.47 23.66
CA ASN A 128 -31.70 6.25 22.86
C ASN A 128 -33.09 6.12 22.20
N TYR A 129 -33.25 5.14 21.33
CA TYR A 129 -34.50 4.91 20.56
C TYR A 129 -35.77 4.72 21.43
N ASP A 130 -35.64 4.24 22.66
CA ASP A 130 -36.78 4.03 23.59
C ASP A 130 -37.10 5.28 24.45
N GLY A 131 -36.31 6.35 24.34
CA GLY A 131 -36.49 7.60 25.08
C GLY A 131 -35.61 7.75 26.32
N GLU A 132 -34.67 6.82 26.56
CA GLU A 132 -33.85 6.77 27.77
C GLU A 132 -32.47 7.45 27.58
N TRP A 133 -31.92 8.03 28.65
CA TRP A 133 -30.65 8.75 28.60
C TRP A 133 -29.50 7.77 28.76
N THR A 134 -28.48 7.89 27.93
CA THR A 134 -27.29 7.04 27.97
C THR A 134 -26.04 7.82 27.57
N VAL A 135 -24.90 7.14 27.62
CA VAL A 135 -23.61 7.64 27.10
C VAL A 135 -23.41 7.08 25.70
N ASN A 136 -23.06 7.92 24.73
CA ASN A 136 -22.43 7.45 23.50
C ASN A 136 -20.90 7.45 23.69
N PRO A 137 -20.25 6.29 23.88
CA PRO A 137 -18.80 6.24 24.07
C PRO A 137 -18.03 6.66 22.81
N LEU A 138 -18.63 6.53 21.62
CA LEU A 138 -18.01 6.94 20.34
C LEU A 138 -18.00 8.45 20.13
N ALA A 139 -18.63 9.24 21.02
CA ALA A 139 -18.45 10.69 21.04
C ALA A 139 -17.05 11.11 21.52
N HIS A 140 -16.33 10.25 22.25
CA HIS A 140 -14.94 10.50 22.68
C HIS A 140 -13.92 10.08 21.62
N ASN A 141 -12.94 10.95 21.31
CA ASN A 141 -11.99 10.67 20.25
C ASN A 141 -11.12 9.43 20.55
N ASP A 142 -10.53 9.31 21.75
CA ASP A 142 -9.71 8.13 22.12
C ASP A 142 -10.41 6.78 21.85
N ILE A 143 -11.72 6.71 22.07
CA ILE A 143 -12.52 5.50 21.85
C ILE A 143 -12.75 5.26 20.35
N ARG A 144 -12.94 6.31 19.53
CA ARG A 144 -12.91 6.18 18.06
C ARG A 144 -11.52 5.75 17.57
N PHE A 145 -10.48 6.42 18.03
CA PHE A 145 -9.10 6.21 17.62
C PHE A 145 -8.57 4.82 18.02
N ALA A 146 -9.06 4.24 19.13
CA ALA A 146 -8.79 2.85 19.49
C ALA A 146 -9.12 1.84 18.37
N PHE A 147 -10.15 2.11 17.54
CA PHE A 147 -10.48 1.23 16.40
C PHE A 147 -9.34 1.14 15.38
N GLN A 148 -8.42 2.11 15.33
CA GLN A 148 -7.24 2.05 14.46
C GLN A 148 -6.30 0.89 14.81
N TYR A 149 -6.35 0.35 16.03
CA TYR A 149 -5.52 -0.76 16.50
C TYR A 149 -6.27 -2.10 16.55
N LEU A 150 -7.45 -2.20 15.92
CA LEU A 150 -8.14 -3.47 15.73
C LEU A 150 -7.44 -4.36 14.70
N ASP A 151 -7.44 -5.66 14.99
CA ASP A 151 -6.91 -6.75 14.18
C ASP A 151 -7.62 -6.84 12.81
N ARG A 152 -6.99 -6.27 11.78
CA ARG A 152 -7.44 -6.31 10.38
C ARG A 152 -7.03 -7.61 9.70
N GLN A 153 -5.95 -8.25 10.14
CA GLN A 153 -5.48 -9.51 9.59
C GLN A 153 -6.51 -10.64 9.79
N SER A 154 -7.17 -10.72 10.95
CA SER A 154 -8.27 -11.67 11.16
C SER A 154 -9.50 -11.36 10.29
N LEU A 155 -9.78 -10.11 9.95
CA LEU A 155 -10.83 -9.78 8.98
C LEU A 155 -10.48 -10.29 7.57
N VAL A 156 -9.21 -10.16 7.17
CA VAL A 156 -8.68 -10.70 5.91
C VAL A 156 -8.74 -12.23 5.89
N GLU A 157 -8.23 -12.89 6.94
CA GLU A 157 -8.11 -14.36 6.98
C GLU A 157 -9.44 -15.09 7.26
N ASP A 158 -10.22 -14.66 8.25
CA ASP A 158 -11.43 -15.39 8.69
C ASP A 158 -12.68 -15.01 7.88
N LEU A 159 -12.85 -13.75 7.44
CA LEU A 159 -14.09 -13.29 6.81
C LEU A 159 -14.04 -13.28 5.28
N ILE A 160 -12.91 -12.91 4.67
CA ILE A 160 -12.72 -12.91 3.19
C ILE A 160 -11.68 -13.92 2.70
N LEU A 161 -11.27 -14.85 3.57
CA LEU A 161 -10.47 -16.04 3.23
C LEU A 161 -9.12 -15.73 2.54
N GLY A 162 -8.54 -14.57 2.84
CA GLY A 162 -7.28 -14.08 2.27
C GLY A 162 -7.40 -13.18 1.03
N TRP A 163 -8.60 -12.88 0.54
CA TRP A 163 -8.81 -12.05 -0.67
C TRP A 163 -8.89 -10.54 -0.37
N GLY A 164 -7.89 -10.02 0.33
CA GLY A 164 -7.79 -8.60 0.64
C GLY A 164 -6.57 -8.26 1.49
N ASN A 165 -6.34 -6.96 1.67
CA ASN A 165 -5.25 -6.40 2.47
C ASN A 165 -5.79 -5.46 3.56
N PRO A 166 -5.10 -5.28 4.69
CA PRO A 166 -5.38 -4.20 5.63
C PRO A 166 -5.45 -2.83 4.94
N ARG A 167 -6.23 -1.90 5.51
CA ARG A 167 -6.44 -0.57 4.92
C ARG A 167 -6.58 0.50 5.99
N TYR A 168 -5.88 1.62 5.80
CA TYR A 168 -5.81 2.71 6.78
C TYR A 168 -6.36 4.07 6.27
N GLY A 169 -6.73 4.19 4.99
CA GLY A 169 -7.27 5.45 4.42
C GLY A 169 -8.18 5.29 3.20
N PRO A 170 -8.68 6.41 2.65
CA PRO A 170 -9.65 6.45 1.55
C PRO A 170 -9.04 6.28 0.16
N MET A 171 -7.76 6.62 -0.01
CA MET A 171 -7.03 6.66 -1.28
C MET A 171 -7.12 5.33 -2.07
N SER A 172 -7.25 5.40 -3.40
CA SER A 172 -7.30 4.17 -4.21
C SER A 172 -6.04 3.33 -4.02
N ALA A 173 -6.22 2.02 -3.82
CA ALA A 173 -5.12 1.05 -3.73
C ALA A 173 -4.43 0.77 -5.10
N THR A 174 -4.80 1.54 -6.12
CA THR A 174 -4.22 1.55 -7.47
C THR A 174 -3.54 2.88 -7.81
N SER A 175 -3.46 3.81 -6.86
CA SER A 175 -2.62 5.01 -7.00
C SER A 175 -1.16 4.62 -6.76
N ALA A 176 -0.24 5.08 -7.61
CA ALA A 176 1.20 4.84 -7.47
C ALA A 176 1.83 5.40 -6.18
N LEU A 177 1.06 6.15 -5.38
CA LEU A 177 1.45 6.70 -4.08
C LEU A 177 0.77 5.99 -2.90
N TRP A 178 0.01 4.92 -3.14
CA TRP A 178 -0.70 4.16 -2.11
C TRP A 178 0.26 3.45 -1.15
N GLU A 179 1.09 2.53 -1.67
CA GLU A 179 1.94 1.67 -0.82
C GLU A 179 3.20 2.46 -0.37
N ASP A 180 3.96 3.02 -1.32
CA ASP A 180 5.23 3.74 -1.13
C ASP A 180 5.21 5.02 -0.27
N TRP A 181 4.05 5.66 -0.10
CA TRP A 181 3.97 7.00 0.49
C TRP A 181 2.83 7.11 1.48
N PHE A 182 1.61 6.73 1.09
CA PHE A 182 0.45 6.87 1.96
C PHE A 182 0.45 5.83 3.09
N VAL A 183 0.49 4.54 2.77
CA VAL A 183 0.51 3.46 3.76
C VAL A 183 1.75 3.57 4.64
N ASP A 184 2.93 3.69 4.02
CA ASP A 184 4.20 3.80 4.76
C ASP A 184 4.24 5.04 5.68
N SER A 185 3.68 6.19 5.29
CA SER A 185 3.61 7.34 6.21
C SER A 185 2.66 7.10 7.38
N MET A 186 1.52 6.43 7.16
CA MET A 186 0.49 6.25 8.19
C MET A 186 0.84 5.12 9.17
N GLU A 187 1.32 3.97 8.67
CA GLU A 187 1.72 2.84 9.52
C GLU A 187 2.91 3.19 10.41
N ASN A 188 3.92 3.87 9.87
CA ASN A 188 5.12 4.26 10.61
C ASN A 188 4.88 5.41 11.60
N TYR A 189 4.00 6.38 11.29
CA TYR A 189 3.75 7.53 12.17
C TYR A 189 2.83 7.19 13.36
N TYR A 190 1.88 6.25 13.19
CA TYR A 190 0.95 5.84 14.25
C TYR A 190 1.27 4.46 14.86
N ASP A 191 2.39 3.82 14.48
CA ASP A 191 2.82 2.48 14.94
C ASP A 191 1.69 1.44 14.81
N LEU A 192 1.24 1.27 13.57
CA LEU A 192 0.13 0.39 13.17
C LEU A 192 0.67 -0.97 12.69
N SER A 193 -0.18 -1.99 12.77
CA SER A 193 0.08 -3.33 12.22
C SER A 193 -1.20 -3.95 11.66
N ALA A 194 -1.05 -4.99 10.84
CA ALA A 194 -2.16 -5.77 10.29
C ALA A 194 -2.92 -6.50 11.41
N GLU A 195 -2.18 -7.13 12.33
CA GLU A 195 -2.70 -7.85 13.50
C GLU A 195 -3.24 -6.92 14.60
N GLY A 196 -3.03 -5.61 14.47
CA GLY A 196 -3.43 -4.60 15.45
C GLY A 196 -2.64 -4.67 16.76
N ASN A 197 -3.11 -3.92 17.75
CA ASN A 197 -2.52 -3.85 19.09
C ASN A 197 -3.63 -3.79 20.15
N TRP A 198 -4.14 -4.96 20.55
CA TRP A 198 -5.24 -5.07 21.51
C TRP A 198 -4.96 -4.38 22.86
N ALA A 199 -3.69 -4.33 23.30
CA ALA A 199 -3.33 -3.64 24.53
C ALA A 199 -3.52 -2.10 24.43
N ARG A 200 -3.30 -1.50 23.26
CA ARG A 200 -3.68 -0.09 22.99
C ARG A 200 -5.19 0.08 22.93
N VAL A 201 -5.92 -0.88 22.35
CA VAL A 201 -7.39 -0.84 22.33
C VAL A 201 -7.95 -0.83 23.75
N GLU A 202 -7.46 -1.71 24.63
CA GLU A 202 -7.84 -1.73 26.05
C GLU A 202 -7.47 -0.41 26.76
N ASP A 203 -6.22 0.05 26.64
CA ASP A 203 -5.73 1.24 27.35
C ASP A 203 -6.45 2.53 26.93
N PHE A 204 -6.66 2.75 25.62
CA PHE A 204 -7.29 3.97 25.10
C PHE A 204 -8.80 3.99 25.38
N VAL A 205 -9.47 2.83 25.34
CA VAL A 205 -10.88 2.72 25.74
C VAL A 205 -11.06 2.91 27.25
N ALA A 206 -10.14 2.40 28.07
CA ALA A 206 -10.15 2.66 29.51
C ALA A 206 -9.97 4.16 29.80
N ASN A 207 -8.99 4.82 29.17
CA ASN A 207 -8.75 6.25 29.34
C ASN A 207 -9.98 7.09 28.95
N GLY A 208 -10.52 6.87 27.75
CA GLY A 208 -11.71 7.59 27.30
C GLY A 208 -12.94 7.38 28.18
N MET A 209 -13.15 6.16 28.71
CA MET A 209 -14.26 5.91 29.64
C MET A 209 -14.06 6.58 31.01
N ASP A 210 -12.83 6.65 31.52
CA ASP A 210 -12.51 7.40 32.76
C ASP A 210 -12.61 8.92 32.54
N GLU A 211 -12.26 9.44 31.36
CA GLU A 211 -12.44 10.86 30.99
C GLU A 211 -13.93 11.23 30.85
N ILE A 212 -14.75 10.42 30.16
CA ILE A 212 -16.22 10.58 30.11
C ILE A 212 -16.83 10.55 31.53
N ALA A 213 -16.43 9.59 32.36
CA ALA A 213 -16.93 9.46 33.72
C ALA A 213 -16.57 10.68 34.58
N THR A 214 -15.36 11.20 34.42
CA THR A 214 -14.88 12.41 35.10
C THR A 214 -15.64 13.65 34.64
N TYR A 215 -15.85 13.81 33.32
CA TYR A 215 -16.65 14.90 32.76
C TYR A 215 -18.06 14.91 33.39
N ILE A 216 -18.78 13.79 33.34
CA ILE A 216 -20.15 13.70 33.87
C ILE A 216 -20.21 13.96 35.40
N GLU A 217 -19.21 13.55 36.19
CA GLU A 217 -19.21 13.85 37.64
C GLU A 217 -18.86 15.33 37.97
N ASP A 218 -17.99 15.99 37.19
CA ASP A 218 -17.57 17.38 37.46
C ASP A 218 -18.47 18.45 36.79
N THR A 219 -19.09 18.17 35.63
CA THR A 219 -19.98 19.11 34.90
C THR A 219 -21.46 18.80 35.10
N HIS A 220 -21.89 17.56 34.87
CA HIS A 220 -23.31 17.14 34.80
C HIS A 220 -23.76 16.13 35.88
N PRO A 221 -23.41 16.27 37.18
CA PRO A 221 -23.69 15.25 38.20
C PRO A 221 -25.18 15.09 38.57
N ASP A 222 -26.05 16.01 38.12
CA ASP A 222 -27.50 15.88 38.23
C ASP A 222 -28.13 15.17 37.00
N MET A 223 -27.36 14.90 35.93
CA MET A 223 -27.76 14.03 34.80
C MET A 223 -27.46 12.55 35.06
N GLY A 224 -26.38 12.21 35.76
CA GLY A 224 -26.08 10.81 36.12
C GLY A 224 -24.66 10.56 36.61
N GLN A 225 -24.24 9.29 36.58
CA GLN A 225 -22.85 8.89 36.81
C GLN A 225 -22.50 7.64 35.96
N VAL A 226 -21.28 7.58 35.44
CA VAL A 226 -20.71 6.37 34.82
C VAL A 226 -19.95 5.58 35.89
N THR A 227 -20.10 4.26 35.89
CA THR A 227 -19.49 3.34 36.87
C THR A 227 -19.14 2.02 36.20
N GLY A 228 -18.38 1.14 36.87
CA GLY A 228 -18.01 -0.17 36.33
C GLY A 228 -16.57 -0.20 35.84
N ASN A 229 -16.29 -1.05 34.86
CA ASN A 229 -15.02 -1.27 34.15
C ASN A 229 -15.23 -2.40 33.12
N MET A 230 -14.18 -2.82 32.40
CA MET A 230 -14.28 -3.91 31.40
C MET A 230 -14.70 -5.28 32.00
N ASP A 231 -14.14 -5.68 33.16
CA ASP A 231 -14.45 -6.97 33.82
C ASP A 231 -15.90 -7.03 34.38
N ASP A 232 -16.41 -5.91 34.91
CA ASP A 232 -17.73 -5.81 35.55
C ASP A 232 -18.84 -5.29 34.61
N GLY A 233 -18.47 -4.73 33.45
CA GLY A 233 -19.32 -3.99 32.52
C GLY A 233 -19.39 -2.48 32.82
N TRP A 234 -19.47 -1.62 31.79
CA TRP A 234 -19.64 -0.17 31.94
C TRP A 234 -21.12 0.20 32.12
N MET A 235 -21.46 0.85 33.23
CA MET A 235 -22.83 1.08 33.71
C MET A 235 -23.14 2.57 33.82
N TYR A 236 -24.29 3.01 33.29
CA TYR A 236 -24.79 4.37 33.44
C TYR A 236 -25.96 4.45 34.44
N ASN A 237 -25.91 5.47 35.30
CA ASN A 237 -26.80 5.66 36.43
C ASN A 237 -27.50 7.04 36.36
N HIS A 238 -28.48 7.20 35.46
CA HIS A 238 -29.34 8.38 35.35
C HIS A 238 -30.40 8.41 36.49
N PRO A 239 -30.69 9.56 37.15
CA PRO A 239 -31.43 9.61 38.41
C PRO A 239 -32.93 9.24 38.32
N ASP A 240 -33.55 9.38 37.15
CA ASP A 240 -34.97 9.12 36.91
C ASP A 240 -35.24 7.82 36.10
N GLN A 241 -34.19 7.01 35.83
CA GLN A 241 -34.25 5.74 35.09
C GLN A 241 -33.69 4.58 35.95
N ASP A 242 -33.79 3.33 35.48
CA ASP A 242 -33.13 2.19 36.12
C ASP A 242 -31.67 2.06 35.60
N GLU A 243 -30.76 1.57 36.46
CA GLU A 243 -29.33 1.32 36.13
C GLU A 243 -29.20 0.33 34.96
N HIS A 244 -28.45 0.72 33.91
CA HIS A 244 -28.25 -0.08 32.71
C HIS A 244 -26.78 -0.07 32.25
N GLN A 245 -26.38 -1.10 31.50
CA GLN A 245 -25.06 -1.17 30.86
C GLN A 245 -25.08 -0.28 29.61
N ILE A 246 -23.98 0.43 29.33
CA ILE A 246 -23.84 1.27 28.14
C ILE A 246 -23.86 0.35 26.90
N GLU A 247 -24.81 0.60 25.98
CA GLU A 247 -25.10 -0.27 24.84
C GLU A 247 -24.71 0.38 23.51
N ILE A 248 -23.92 -0.33 22.71
CA ILE A 248 -23.50 0.09 21.37
C ILE A 248 -24.35 -0.64 20.32
N ASN A 249 -25.03 0.12 19.46
CA ASN A 249 -25.84 -0.42 18.36
C ASN A 249 -25.04 -0.52 17.06
N ILE A 250 -24.92 -1.72 16.48
CA ILE A 250 -24.22 -1.94 15.20
C ILE A 250 -25.24 -2.23 14.09
N MET A 251 -25.37 -1.30 13.14
CA MET A 251 -26.13 -1.51 11.90
C MET A 251 -25.25 -2.27 10.90
N ALA A 252 -25.50 -3.57 10.76
CA ALA A 252 -24.69 -4.49 9.97
C ALA A 252 -25.34 -4.81 8.62
N ARG A 253 -24.55 -4.78 7.53
CA ARG A 253 -25.07 -4.95 6.15
C ARG A 253 -25.17 -6.42 5.73
N VAL A 254 -26.36 -6.83 5.30
CA VAL A 254 -26.72 -8.25 5.07
C VAL A 254 -26.44 -8.81 3.66
N GLU A 255 -26.00 -7.97 2.71
CA GLU A 255 -25.75 -8.44 1.33
C GLU A 255 -24.41 -9.14 1.12
N ASP A 256 -23.48 -9.06 2.08
CA ASP A 256 -22.15 -9.68 2.03
C ASP A 256 -21.59 -9.91 3.46
N TRP A 257 -20.29 -10.24 3.57
CA TRP A 257 -19.58 -10.51 4.82
C TRP A 257 -19.61 -9.37 5.86
N ARG A 258 -20.15 -8.19 5.52
CA ARG A 258 -20.40 -7.11 6.49
C ARG A 258 -21.33 -7.51 7.64
N GLU A 259 -22.22 -8.48 7.48
CA GLU A 259 -23.02 -9.00 8.59
C GLU A 259 -22.10 -9.72 9.61
N ASP A 260 -21.24 -10.62 9.14
CA ASP A 260 -20.25 -11.30 9.96
C ASP A 260 -19.21 -10.31 10.55
N LYS A 261 -18.83 -9.25 9.83
CA LYS A 261 -18.02 -8.15 10.37
C LYS A 261 -18.73 -7.45 11.54
N GLY A 262 -20.05 -7.25 11.44
CA GLY A 262 -20.87 -6.70 12.51
C GLY A 262 -20.78 -7.55 13.77
N TYR A 263 -20.96 -8.87 13.65
CA TYR A 263 -20.84 -9.81 14.76
C TYR A 263 -19.41 -9.97 15.30
N TRP A 264 -18.38 -9.93 14.44
CA TRP A 264 -16.97 -9.88 14.86
C TRP A 264 -16.70 -8.62 15.70
N THR A 265 -17.19 -7.46 15.24
CA THR A 265 -17.01 -6.17 15.94
C THR A 265 -17.74 -6.17 17.27
N ALA A 266 -18.94 -6.76 17.34
CA ALA A 266 -19.67 -6.92 18.58
C ALA A 266 -18.89 -7.70 19.64
N SER A 267 -18.28 -8.85 19.27
CA SER A 267 -17.47 -9.63 20.21
C SER A 267 -16.32 -8.81 20.82
N ARG A 268 -15.71 -7.90 20.06
CA ARG A 268 -14.63 -7.03 20.58
C ARG A 268 -15.15 -5.98 21.56
N LEU A 269 -16.33 -5.43 21.31
CA LEU A 269 -16.96 -4.44 22.20
C LEU A 269 -17.57 -5.08 23.46
N GLU A 270 -18.04 -6.32 23.36
CA GLU A 270 -18.40 -7.14 24.54
C GLU A 270 -17.15 -7.42 25.41
N ASP A 271 -16.01 -7.78 24.81
CA ASP A 271 -14.73 -7.97 25.53
C ASP A 271 -14.24 -6.67 26.21
N LEU A 272 -14.59 -5.49 25.67
CA LEU A 272 -14.31 -4.16 26.26
C LEU A 272 -15.35 -3.71 27.30
N GLY A 273 -16.31 -4.56 27.67
CA GLY A 273 -17.28 -4.31 28.74
C GLY A 273 -18.53 -3.52 28.34
N PHE A 274 -18.78 -3.29 27.05
CA PHE A 274 -20.04 -2.71 26.58
C PHE A 274 -21.12 -3.78 26.42
N ALA A 275 -22.39 -3.39 26.52
CA ALA A 275 -23.46 -4.16 25.91
C ALA A 275 -23.46 -3.89 24.40
N VAL A 276 -23.82 -4.87 23.58
CA VAL A 276 -23.86 -4.70 22.12
C VAL A 276 -25.13 -5.31 21.53
N ASN A 277 -25.78 -4.55 20.66
CA ASN A 277 -26.87 -5.02 19.84
C ASN A 277 -26.46 -4.90 18.36
N VAL A 278 -26.73 -5.94 17.57
CA VAL A 278 -26.43 -5.98 16.12
C VAL A 278 -27.74 -6.09 15.37
N ASP A 279 -28.04 -5.10 14.52
CA ASP A 279 -29.23 -5.04 13.69
C ASP A 279 -28.86 -5.32 12.21
N PRO A 280 -29.22 -6.50 11.66
CA PRO A 280 -28.92 -6.86 10.28
C PRO A 280 -29.88 -6.16 9.31
N THR A 281 -29.36 -5.18 8.57
CA THR A 281 -30.14 -4.20 7.79
C THR A 281 -29.66 -4.13 6.34
N ASP A 282 -30.60 -4.00 5.39
CA ASP A 282 -30.29 -3.93 3.95
C ASP A 282 -29.79 -2.55 3.52
N SER A 283 -29.14 -2.50 2.35
CA SER A 283 -28.62 -1.29 1.69
C SER A 283 -29.61 -0.13 1.65
N ALA A 284 -30.87 -0.35 1.26
CA ALA A 284 -31.83 0.73 1.05
C ALA A 284 -32.47 1.21 2.36
N SER A 285 -32.40 0.43 3.44
CA SER A 285 -32.70 0.89 4.80
C SER A 285 -31.50 1.55 5.47
N ALA A 286 -30.29 1.03 5.30
CA ALA A 286 -29.10 1.50 6.01
C ALA A 286 -28.48 2.77 5.42
N ILE A 287 -28.38 2.89 4.09
CA ILE A 287 -27.73 4.03 3.43
C ILE A 287 -28.42 5.37 3.75
N PRO A 288 -29.77 5.49 3.74
CA PRO A 288 -30.45 6.70 4.19
C PRO A 288 -30.14 7.06 5.65
N GLN A 289 -30.16 6.09 6.57
CA GLN A 289 -29.90 6.33 7.99
C GLN A 289 -28.43 6.72 8.27
N ALA A 290 -27.47 6.09 7.57
CA ALA A 290 -26.05 6.37 7.76
C ALA A 290 -25.62 7.74 7.21
N PHE A 291 -26.17 8.17 6.06
CA PHE A 291 -25.62 9.30 5.29
C PHE A 291 -26.61 10.43 4.97
N PHE A 292 -27.93 10.19 5.08
CA PHE A 292 -28.98 11.13 4.66
C PHE A 292 -30.10 11.23 5.72
N GLY A 293 -29.74 11.06 7.00
CA GLY A 293 -30.67 11.00 8.13
C GLY A 293 -31.41 12.32 8.40
N THR A 294 -32.48 12.25 9.18
CA THR A 294 -33.32 13.40 9.53
C THR A 294 -32.63 14.30 10.57
N PRO A 295 -32.73 15.64 10.50
CA PRO A 295 -32.13 16.57 11.47
C PRO A 295 -32.65 16.54 12.92
N GLU A 296 -33.41 15.52 13.33
CA GLU A 296 -33.93 15.42 14.71
C GLU A 296 -33.10 14.42 15.54
N PRO A 297 -32.53 14.83 16.70
CA PRO A 297 -31.55 14.05 17.47
C PRO A 297 -31.94 12.60 17.79
N TYR A 298 -33.24 12.33 17.96
CA TYR A 298 -33.79 11.00 18.20
C TYR A 298 -33.36 9.94 17.17
N ASP A 299 -33.25 10.32 15.90
CA ASP A 299 -32.86 9.41 14.82
C ASP A 299 -31.33 9.19 14.81
N ASN A 300 -30.55 10.14 15.36
CA ASN A 300 -29.09 10.18 15.25
C ASN A 300 -28.36 9.12 16.09
N LEU A 301 -29.03 8.35 16.94
CA LEU A 301 -28.44 7.21 17.66
C LEU A 301 -29.17 5.87 17.46
N ALA A 302 -29.97 5.77 16.39
CA ALA A 302 -30.48 4.49 15.89
C ALA A 302 -29.35 3.48 15.59
N TYR A 303 -28.15 3.96 15.27
CA TYR A 303 -26.92 3.17 15.20
C TYR A 303 -25.76 3.94 15.87
N HIS A 304 -24.83 3.23 16.49
CA HIS A 304 -23.52 3.75 16.90
C HIS A 304 -22.44 3.43 15.86
N ILE A 305 -22.52 2.26 15.22
CA ILE A 305 -21.56 1.80 14.22
C ILE A 305 -22.31 1.33 12.98
N TYR A 306 -21.88 1.78 11.79
CA TYR A 306 -22.31 1.24 10.51
C TYR A 306 -21.17 0.50 9.81
N THR A 307 -21.43 -0.70 9.31
CA THR A 307 -20.48 -1.47 8.51
C THR A 307 -20.41 -0.92 7.08
N GLY A 308 -19.70 0.19 6.89
CA GLY A 308 -19.55 0.88 5.62
C GLY A 308 -18.71 0.10 4.60
N GLY A 309 -19.03 0.25 3.31
CA GLY A 309 -18.23 -0.32 2.22
C GLY A 309 -18.49 0.43 0.91
N TRP A 310 -17.43 0.58 0.12
CA TRP A 310 -17.34 1.41 -1.07
C TRP A 310 -16.63 0.66 -2.21
N ILE A 311 -16.77 1.18 -3.43
CA ILE A 311 -16.08 0.69 -4.62
C ILE A 311 -15.52 1.92 -5.35
N GLY A 312 -14.27 1.84 -5.81
CA GLY A 312 -13.72 2.81 -6.75
C GLY A 312 -14.58 2.90 -8.01
N THR A 313 -14.56 4.05 -8.68
CA THR A 313 -15.37 4.28 -9.90
C THR A 313 -14.57 4.75 -11.11
N ALA A 314 -13.27 5.00 -10.92
CA ALA A 314 -12.22 5.21 -11.91
C ALA A 314 -10.83 5.08 -11.24
N ALA A 315 -9.79 4.74 -12.01
CA ALA A 315 -8.40 5.00 -11.67
C ALA A 315 -8.17 6.52 -11.64
N VAL A 316 -7.59 7.04 -10.56
CA VAL A 316 -7.42 8.49 -10.34
C VAL A 316 -6.06 8.76 -9.66
N TYR A 317 -5.26 9.64 -10.24
CA TYR A 317 -3.98 10.07 -9.68
C TYR A 317 -4.15 11.13 -8.58
N PHE A 318 -4.90 12.20 -8.88
CA PHE A 318 -5.19 13.30 -7.97
C PHE A 318 -6.41 12.98 -7.10
N GLN A 319 -6.15 12.63 -5.83
CA GLN A 319 -7.06 11.91 -4.93
C GLN A 319 -7.85 12.82 -3.96
N GLU A 320 -7.84 14.15 -4.12
CA GLU A 320 -8.49 15.10 -3.18
C GLU A 320 -9.96 14.80 -2.92
N ALA A 321 -10.71 14.43 -3.99
CA ALA A 321 -12.11 14.05 -3.87
C ALA A 321 -12.32 12.84 -2.93
N ALA A 322 -11.39 11.89 -2.85
CA ALA A 322 -11.51 10.73 -1.97
C ALA A 322 -11.32 11.10 -0.50
N PHE A 323 -10.40 12.00 -0.17
CA PHE A 323 -10.18 12.46 1.19
C PHE A 323 -11.31 13.38 1.67
N SER A 324 -11.67 14.39 0.87
CA SER A 324 -12.77 15.29 1.21
C SER A 324 -14.12 14.55 1.29
N GLN A 325 -14.38 13.54 0.44
CA GLN A 325 -15.62 12.76 0.50
C GLN A 325 -15.71 11.85 1.75
N MET A 326 -14.59 11.32 2.21
CA MET A 326 -14.57 10.26 3.22
C MET A 326 -14.41 10.78 4.65
N TYR A 327 -13.79 11.95 4.82
CA TYR A 327 -13.44 12.50 6.14
C TYR A 327 -14.07 13.88 6.47
N MET A 328 -14.67 14.61 5.52
CA MET A 328 -15.11 16.01 5.76
C MET A 328 -16.63 16.20 5.82
N PRO A 329 -17.15 17.04 6.74
CA PRO A 329 -18.56 17.43 6.78
C PRO A 329 -19.07 18.17 5.54
N TRP A 330 -18.34 19.16 5.01
CA TRP A 330 -18.86 20.04 3.95
C TRP A 330 -19.18 19.34 2.62
N TYR A 331 -18.38 18.34 2.24
CA TYR A 331 -18.49 17.64 0.95
C TYR A 331 -18.79 16.14 1.10
N GLY A 332 -18.57 15.57 2.27
CA GLY A 332 -18.47 14.12 2.45
C GLY A 332 -19.73 13.41 2.94
N PHE A 333 -19.64 12.08 2.95
CA PHE A 333 -20.64 11.18 3.54
C PHE A 333 -20.43 11.04 5.05
N VAL A 334 -20.35 12.17 5.75
CA VAL A 334 -19.91 12.28 7.16
C VAL A 334 -21.04 12.88 8.00
N GLN A 335 -22.06 12.05 8.23
CA GLN A 335 -23.31 12.32 8.98
C GLN A 335 -24.11 13.54 8.49
N VAL A 336 -25.13 13.25 7.67
CA VAL A 336 -25.90 14.22 6.87
C VAL A 336 -25.05 14.84 5.77
N TYR A 337 -25.12 14.20 4.59
CA TYR A 337 -24.37 14.58 3.38
C TYR A 337 -24.49 16.07 3.03
N GLY A 338 -23.34 16.74 2.94
CA GLY A 338 -23.21 18.08 2.37
C GLY A 338 -23.74 19.24 3.22
N ASP A 339 -24.13 18.99 4.48
CA ASP A 339 -24.59 20.04 5.39
C ASP A 339 -23.74 20.06 6.66
N SER A 340 -22.69 20.90 6.65
CA SER A 340 -21.79 21.05 7.78
C SER A 340 -22.51 21.50 9.07
N SER A 341 -23.69 22.13 9.02
CA SER A 341 -24.41 22.53 10.24
C SER A 341 -25.06 21.37 11.02
N HIS A 342 -25.02 20.15 10.49
CA HIS A 342 -25.50 18.93 11.15
C HIS A 342 -24.38 18.07 11.74
N TRP A 343 -23.14 18.31 11.32
CA TRP A 343 -21.97 17.93 12.09
C TRP A 343 -21.93 18.73 13.39
N GLN A 344 -21.30 18.20 14.44
CA GLN A 344 -21.37 18.77 15.79
C GLN A 344 -20.47 20.01 15.99
N TYR A 345 -20.69 21.04 15.18
CA TYR A 345 -20.18 22.38 15.43
C TYR A 345 -21.03 23.08 16.49
N ASP A 346 -20.37 23.52 17.56
CA ASP A 346 -20.89 24.59 18.39
C ASP A 346 -20.66 25.95 17.70
N GLU A 347 -21.72 26.77 17.56
CA GLU A 347 -21.60 28.13 17.01
C GLU A 347 -20.87 29.11 17.96
N GLU A 348 -20.75 28.83 19.27
CA GLU A 348 -20.08 29.72 20.23
C GLU A 348 -18.54 29.54 20.29
N GLY A 349 -18.02 28.41 19.81
CA GLY A 349 -16.59 28.15 19.63
C GLY A 349 -15.89 27.53 20.85
N TYR A 350 -16.50 26.53 21.49
CA TYR A 350 -15.77 25.62 22.38
C TYR A 350 -14.84 24.67 21.58
N ASP A 351 -13.72 24.28 22.18
CA ASP A 351 -12.59 23.63 21.52
C ASP A 351 -12.87 22.15 21.15
N ASN A 352 -13.73 21.90 20.16
CA ASN A 352 -13.84 20.58 19.49
C ASN A 352 -12.59 20.34 18.63
N LEU A 353 -11.52 19.92 19.30
CA LEU A 353 -10.21 19.61 18.71
C LEU A 353 -10.24 18.27 17.98
N VAL A 354 -9.54 18.21 16.86
CA VAL A 354 -9.33 16.98 16.09
C VAL A 354 -8.30 16.10 16.78
N GLY A 355 -8.61 14.81 16.83
CA GLY A 355 -7.66 13.76 17.21
C GLY A 355 -7.53 13.49 18.71
N PRO A 356 -6.75 12.47 19.07
CA PRO A 356 -6.83 11.83 20.37
C PRO A 356 -6.19 12.65 21.50
N SER A 357 -6.54 12.32 22.74
CA SER A 357 -6.09 13.03 23.94
C SER A 357 -4.57 13.17 24.02
N SER A 358 -4.09 14.14 24.81
CA SER A 358 -2.66 14.26 25.08
C SER A 358 -2.07 13.00 25.73
N TYR A 359 -2.89 12.19 26.43
CA TYR A 359 -2.45 10.91 26.97
C TYR A 359 -2.11 9.90 25.87
N VAL A 360 -3.01 9.73 24.90
CA VAL A 360 -2.80 8.84 23.74
C VAL A 360 -1.64 9.33 22.86
N ARG A 361 -1.58 10.64 22.59
CA ARG A 361 -0.45 11.25 21.85
C ARG A 361 0.89 11.02 22.57
N ASP A 362 0.92 11.08 23.91
CA ASP A 362 2.10 10.74 24.72
C ASP A 362 2.43 9.23 24.73
N GLN A 363 1.45 8.31 24.61
CA GLN A 363 1.73 6.87 24.47
C GLN A 363 2.30 6.47 23.10
N LEU A 364 2.17 7.36 22.11
CA LEU A 364 2.59 7.14 20.72
C LEU A 364 3.79 8.00 20.30
N GLY A 365 4.20 8.98 21.11
CA GLY A 365 5.31 9.89 20.82
C GLY A 365 5.01 10.99 19.80
N ILE A 366 3.76 11.09 19.32
CA ILE A 366 3.33 12.01 18.25
C ILE A 366 3.12 13.45 18.78
N HIS A 367 4.20 14.08 19.20
CA HIS A 367 4.19 15.41 19.85
C HIS A 367 4.24 16.61 18.87
N ASP A 368 4.36 16.37 17.56
CA ASP A 368 4.76 17.38 16.56
C ASP A 368 3.62 17.89 15.64
N HIS A 369 2.37 17.46 15.88
CA HIS A 369 1.17 17.94 15.15
C HIS A 369 0.49 19.07 15.94
N GLU A 370 0.01 20.12 15.27
CA GLU A 370 -0.78 21.18 15.92
C GLU A 370 -2.23 20.70 16.13
N ASN A 371 -2.78 20.91 17.33
CA ASN A 371 -4.19 20.63 17.59
C ASN A 371 -5.05 21.67 16.85
N VAL A 372 -5.73 21.23 15.80
CA VAL A 372 -6.69 22.03 15.03
C VAL A 372 -8.12 21.73 15.46
N THR A 373 -9.02 22.68 15.26
CA THR A 373 -10.47 22.44 15.37
C THR A 373 -11.01 21.69 14.17
N VAL A 374 -12.18 21.08 14.33
CA VAL A 374 -12.94 20.49 13.21
C VAL A 374 -13.20 21.52 12.08
N ALA A 375 -13.39 22.80 12.41
CA ALA A 375 -13.60 23.86 11.42
C ALA A 375 -12.35 24.14 10.57
N GLU A 376 -11.16 24.04 11.17
CA GLU A 376 -9.88 24.16 10.45
C GLU A 376 -9.56 22.90 9.63
N MET A 377 -10.03 21.73 10.04
CA MET A 377 -10.00 20.50 9.23
C MET A 377 -10.90 20.59 7.98
N ASP A 378 -12.14 21.07 8.12
CA ASP A 378 -13.08 21.26 7.02
C ASP A 378 -12.63 22.37 6.06
N ALA A 379 -12.04 23.46 6.59
CA ALA A 379 -11.46 24.55 5.80
C ALA A 379 -10.27 24.10 4.94
N ASP A 380 -9.26 23.45 5.50
CA ASP A 380 -8.07 23.00 4.76
C ASP A 380 -8.45 21.97 3.68
N ALA A 381 -9.46 21.13 3.93
CA ALA A 381 -9.94 20.15 2.97
C ALA A 381 -10.89 20.73 1.91
N GLN A 382 -11.57 21.84 2.21
CA GLN A 382 -12.22 22.67 1.19
C GLN A 382 -11.18 23.33 0.30
N GLU A 383 -10.12 23.91 0.87
CA GLU A 383 -9.00 24.52 0.13
C GLU A 383 -8.35 23.50 -0.83
N LEU A 384 -8.08 22.30 -0.34
CA LEU A 384 -7.58 21.16 -1.11
C LEU A 384 -8.52 20.75 -2.27
N TYR A 385 -9.83 20.66 -2.01
CA TYR A 385 -10.81 20.19 -3.01
C TYR A 385 -11.10 21.25 -4.10
N THR A 386 -11.24 22.52 -3.72
CA THR A 386 -11.47 23.63 -4.67
C THR A 386 -10.19 24.09 -5.36
N ALA A 387 -9.02 23.60 -4.90
CA ALA A 387 -7.69 23.96 -5.37
C ALA A 387 -7.31 25.44 -5.17
N THR A 388 -7.93 26.12 -4.21
CA THR A 388 -7.45 27.43 -3.74
C THR A 388 -6.16 27.29 -2.93
N GLY A 389 -5.35 28.34 -2.82
CA GLY A 389 -4.15 28.41 -1.98
C GLY A 389 -2.93 27.60 -2.47
N LEU A 390 -3.14 26.55 -3.26
CA LEU A 390 -2.10 25.64 -3.74
C LEU A 390 -1.16 26.31 -4.77
N GLU A 391 -0.04 26.89 -4.33
CA GLU A 391 0.95 27.52 -5.22
C GLU A 391 1.84 26.50 -5.97
N SER A 392 2.00 25.28 -5.45
CA SER A 392 2.79 24.22 -6.07
C SER A 392 2.24 22.81 -5.81
N GLU A 393 2.71 21.83 -6.58
CA GLU A 393 2.32 20.42 -6.39
C GLU A 393 2.78 19.87 -5.02
N GLY A 394 3.88 20.41 -4.45
CA GLY A 394 4.30 20.09 -3.09
C GLY A 394 3.28 20.56 -2.04
N ASP A 395 2.62 21.70 -2.26
CA ASP A 395 1.59 22.20 -1.34
C ASP A 395 0.32 21.35 -1.42
N TYR A 396 -0.03 20.84 -2.62
CA TYR A 396 -1.08 19.83 -2.79
C TYR A 396 -0.77 18.56 -2.01
N TRP A 397 0.41 17.96 -2.17
CA TRP A 397 0.78 16.73 -1.45
C TRP A 397 0.88 16.93 0.07
N ASN A 398 1.37 18.09 0.53
CA ASN A 398 1.37 18.43 1.97
C ASN A 398 -0.06 18.59 2.51
N SER A 399 -0.94 19.27 1.78
CA SER A 399 -2.35 19.43 2.18
C SER A 399 -3.07 18.09 2.22
N MET A 400 -2.85 17.21 1.22
CA MET A 400 -3.32 15.83 1.21
C MET A 400 -2.90 15.03 2.47
N ILE A 401 -1.63 15.12 2.91
CA ILE A 401 -1.18 14.50 4.17
C ILE A 401 -1.95 15.09 5.36
N ASN A 402 -2.03 16.42 5.48
CA ASN A 402 -2.68 17.09 6.61
C ASN A 402 -4.17 16.69 6.71
N THR A 403 -4.90 16.70 5.59
CA THR A 403 -6.29 16.25 5.50
C THR A 403 -6.44 14.77 5.86
N ALA A 404 -5.50 13.93 5.46
CA ALA A 404 -5.49 12.50 5.79
C ALA A 404 -5.24 12.23 7.28
N GLN A 405 -4.20 12.83 7.86
CA GLN A 405 -3.84 12.67 9.26
C GLN A 405 -4.96 13.16 10.17
N ARG A 406 -5.56 14.32 9.88
CA ARG A 406 -6.74 14.83 10.61
C ARG A 406 -7.94 13.89 10.50
N GLY A 407 -8.27 13.38 9.31
CA GLY A 407 -9.35 12.42 9.12
C GLY A 407 -9.12 11.07 9.80
N PHE A 408 -7.87 10.63 9.84
CA PHE A 408 -7.45 9.41 10.53
C PHE A 408 -7.49 9.56 12.06
N GLU A 409 -6.95 10.66 12.59
CA GLU A 409 -7.01 10.99 14.02
C GLU A 409 -8.44 11.24 14.49
N GLU A 410 -9.30 11.84 13.66
CA GLU A 410 -10.71 12.04 14.01
C GLU A 410 -11.51 10.72 14.06
N SER A 411 -11.07 9.70 13.31
CA SER A 411 -11.52 8.30 13.39
C SER A 411 -13.03 8.04 13.26
N VAL A 412 -13.81 9.03 12.83
CA VAL A 412 -15.23 8.88 12.44
C VAL A 412 -15.39 7.84 11.31
N ARG A 413 -14.36 7.69 10.46
CA ARG A 413 -14.27 6.59 9.50
C ARG A 413 -12.95 5.85 9.62
N VAL A 414 -12.99 4.71 10.31
CA VAL A 414 -11.84 3.80 10.41
C VAL A 414 -11.89 2.80 9.25
N PHE A 415 -10.92 2.90 8.34
CA PHE A 415 -10.75 1.94 7.27
C PHE A 415 -10.29 0.58 7.82
N ALA A 416 -10.78 -0.49 7.21
CA ALA A 416 -10.56 -1.86 7.69
C ALA A 416 -9.74 -2.67 6.68
N VAL A 417 -10.30 -2.90 5.49
CA VAL A 417 -9.79 -3.86 4.51
C VAL A 417 -10.06 -3.36 3.09
N THR A 418 -9.07 -3.49 2.21
CA THR A 418 -9.24 -3.48 0.75
C THR A 418 -9.56 -4.89 0.29
N GLN A 419 -10.66 -5.07 -0.44
CA GLN A 419 -11.05 -6.34 -1.02
C GLN A 419 -10.35 -6.53 -2.38
N ILE A 420 -9.99 -7.77 -2.71
CA ILE A 420 -9.54 -8.15 -4.06
C ILE A 420 -10.73 -8.78 -4.78
N SER A 421 -11.19 -8.11 -5.83
CA SER A 421 -12.31 -8.54 -6.67
C SER A 421 -11.79 -9.12 -7.99
N LEU A 422 -12.41 -10.19 -8.49
CA LEU A 422 -11.88 -11.00 -9.60
C LEU A 422 -12.79 -10.97 -10.82
N TYR A 423 -12.28 -10.58 -12.00
CA TYR A 423 -13.03 -10.57 -13.27
C TYR A 423 -12.75 -11.85 -14.08
N PRO A 424 -13.64 -12.87 -14.10
CA PRO A 424 -13.38 -14.14 -14.75
C PRO A 424 -13.69 -14.11 -16.25
N TYR A 425 -12.71 -14.50 -17.06
CA TYR A 425 -12.83 -14.59 -18.51
C TYR A 425 -12.37 -15.94 -19.04
N ASN A 426 -12.76 -16.27 -20.27
CA ASN A 426 -12.40 -17.51 -20.95
C ASN A 426 -11.21 -17.26 -21.91
N PRO A 427 -10.00 -17.74 -21.60
CA PRO A 427 -8.79 -17.43 -22.40
C PRO A 427 -8.72 -18.15 -23.76
N ASP A 428 -9.57 -19.16 -24.00
CA ASP A 428 -9.74 -19.76 -25.34
C ASP A 428 -10.61 -18.87 -26.27
N LYS A 429 -11.22 -17.81 -25.73
CA LYS A 429 -12.22 -16.93 -26.38
C LYS A 429 -11.82 -15.45 -26.39
N LEU A 430 -11.46 -14.90 -25.23
CA LEU A 430 -10.93 -13.55 -25.07
C LEU A 430 -9.42 -13.63 -25.20
N LEU A 431 -8.89 -13.10 -26.30
CA LEU A 431 -7.52 -13.37 -26.76
C LEU A 431 -6.50 -12.30 -26.33
N ALA A 432 -7.00 -11.12 -25.94
CA ALA A 432 -6.26 -9.98 -25.40
C ALA A 432 -7.29 -8.99 -24.81
N ALA A 433 -6.97 -8.29 -23.73
CA ALA A 433 -7.80 -7.23 -23.15
C ALA A 433 -7.00 -6.39 -22.15
N VAL A 434 -7.14 -5.06 -22.18
CA VAL A 434 -6.55 -4.15 -21.18
C VAL A 434 -7.67 -3.64 -20.25
N PRO A 435 -7.73 -4.11 -19.00
CA PRO A 435 -8.63 -3.59 -17.96
C PRO A 435 -8.16 -2.24 -17.42
N GLU A 436 -9.02 -1.59 -16.64
CA GLU A 436 -8.64 -0.49 -15.74
C GLU A 436 -8.18 -1.07 -14.39
N SER A 437 -7.14 -0.51 -13.78
CA SER A 437 -6.58 -0.99 -12.50
C SER A 437 -7.62 -1.02 -11.38
N ASN A 438 -8.50 -0.01 -11.30
CA ASN A 438 -9.44 0.19 -10.20
C ASN A 438 -10.84 -0.40 -10.43
N ASN A 439 -11.19 -0.67 -11.69
CA ASN A 439 -12.54 -1.09 -12.12
C ASN A 439 -12.58 -2.34 -13.02
N GLY A 440 -11.43 -2.93 -13.39
CA GLY A 440 -11.40 -4.07 -14.31
C GLY A 440 -12.01 -3.75 -15.68
N TYR A 441 -12.99 -4.56 -16.11
CA TYR A 441 -13.63 -4.43 -17.41
C TYR A 441 -14.94 -3.62 -17.41
N ASP A 442 -15.40 -3.11 -16.25
CA ASP A 442 -16.62 -2.31 -16.06
C ASP A 442 -16.51 -0.85 -16.59
N THR A 443 -15.68 -0.66 -17.61
CA THR A 443 -15.17 0.62 -18.07
C THR A 443 -15.32 0.76 -19.58
N PHE A 444 -15.23 2.01 -20.06
CA PHE A 444 -15.22 2.25 -21.49
C PHE A 444 -13.98 1.65 -22.19
N PHE A 445 -12.89 1.40 -21.45
CA PHE A 445 -11.67 0.80 -21.96
C PHE A 445 -11.87 -0.67 -22.32
N GLY A 446 -12.47 -1.49 -21.44
CA GLY A 446 -12.56 -2.94 -21.60
C GLY A 446 -13.00 -3.37 -23.01
N PRO A 447 -14.26 -3.11 -23.43
CA PRO A 447 -14.71 -3.49 -24.78
C PRO A 447 -13.99 -2.79 -25.95
N ARG A 448 -13.18 -1.74 -25.73
CA ARG A 448 -12.33 -1.11 -26.77
C ARG A 448 -10.97 -1.81 -26.91
N THR A 449 -10.45 -2.35 -25.80
CA THR A 449 -9.13 -3.01 -25.71
C THR A 449 -9.22 -4.52 -25.94
N MET A 450 -10.37 -5.13 -25.66
CA MET A 450 -10.67 -6.55 -25.90
C MET A 450 -10.48 -6.99 -27.37
N ARG A 451 -10.10 -8.25 -27.53
CA ARG A 451 -9.98 -8.98 -28.81
C ARG A 451 -10.60 -10.38 -28.70
N THR A 452 -11.34 -10.81 -29.72
CA THR A 452 -11.95 -12.15 -29.80
C THR A 452 -11.62 -12.82 -31.14
N ASP A 453 -11.96 -14.10 -31.33
CA ASP A 453 -11.55 -14.82 -32.54
C ASP A 453 -12.34 -14.39 -33.79
N ASP A 454 -13.60 -13.99 -33.64
CA ASP A 454 -14.50 -13.55 -34.71
C ASP A 454 -14.83 -12.03 -34.73
N GLY A 455 -14.58 -11.31 -33.63
CA GLY A 455 -14.87 -9.88 -33.47
C GLY A 455 -16.20 -9.56 -32.77
N VAL A 456 -16.88 -10.55 -32.20
CA VAL A 456 -18.07 -10.41 -31.34
C VAL A 456 -17.66 -10.54 -29.87
N LEU A 457 -18.34 -9.82 -28.96
CA LEU A 457 -18.20 -9.91 -27.51
C LEU A 457 -19.54 -10.24 -26.85
N ASP A 458 -19.84 -11.53 -26.71
CA ASP A 458 -20.92 -12.02 -25.84
C ASP A 458 -20.48 -11.94 -24.37
N THR A 459 -21.23 -11.25 -23.52
CA THR A 459 -20.89 -10.99 -22.11
C THR A 459 -22.15 -10.89 -21.23
N GLU A 460 -22.03 -11.11 -19.93
CA GLU A 460 -23.13 -11.02 -18.94
C GLU A 460 -22.76 -10.07 -17.80
N ILE A 461 -23.73 -9.25 -17.35
CA ILE A 461 -23.68 -8.42 -16.13
C ILE A 461 -24.60 -9.00 -15.04
N LEU A 462 -24.33 -8.73 -13.75
CA LEU A 462 -25.25 -9.11 -12.68
C LEU A 462 -26.51 -8.24 -12.67
N THR A 463 -27.61 -8.74 -12.11
CA THR A 463 -28.78 -7.96 -11.73
C THR A 463 -29.54 -8.65 -10.58
N GLY A 464 -30.30 -7.89 -9.79
CA GLY A 464 -30.90 -8.39 -8.54
C GLY A 464 -32.25 -9.10 -8.75
N GLN A 465 -32.48 -10.23 -8.06
CA GLN A 465 -33.73 -11.00 -8.18
C GLN A 465 -35.01 -10.21 -7.89
N ASP A 466 -34.95 -9.25 -6.94
CA ASP A 466 -36.07 -8.35 -6.59
C ASP A 466 -35.93 -6.94 -7.20
N ARG A 467 -34.87 -6.67 -7.98
CA ARG A 467 -34.61 -5.40 -8.69
C ARG A 467 -33.99 -5.65 -10.08
N PRO A 468 -34.77 -6.12 -11.07
CA PRO A 468 -34.32 -6.34 -12.46
C PRO A 468 -34.21 -5.01 -13.25
N TYR A 469 -33.95 -3.89 -12.57
CA TYR A 469 -33.97 -2.57 -13.17
C TYR A 469 -32.58 -2.22 -13.69
N MET A 470 -32.39 -2.43 -15.00
CA MET A 470 -31.80 -1.37 -15.82
C MET A 470 -32.67 -0.14 -15.58
N ASP A 471 -32.17 0.82 -14.82
CA ASP A 471 -33.01 1.89 -14.30
C ASP A 471 -33.41 2.86 -15.41
N ASN A 472 -34.25 3.84 -15.09
CA ASN A 472 -34.72 4.81 -16.06
C ASN A 472 -33.56 5.70 -16.54
N TRP A 473 -32.89 5.28 -17.63
CA TRP A 473 -31.81 6.01 -18.31
C TRP A 473 -32.22 7.47 -18.50
N ASN A 474 -31.71 8.34 -17.63
CA ASN A 474 -31.94 9.77 -17.57
C ASN A 474 -30.62 10.55 -17.74
N MET A 475 -30.67 11.87 -17.85
CA MET A 475 -29.54 12.72 -18.22
C MET A 475 -29.27 13.84 -17.22
N GLU A 476 -30.14 13.98 -16.22
CA GLU A 476 -30.02 14.98 -15.15
C GLU A 476 -29.41 14.36 -13.86
N GLY A 477 -29.35 13.03 -13.79
CA GLY A 477 -28.62 12.23 -12.80
C GLY A 477 -27.94 10.94 -13.32
N GLY A 478 -28.15 10.52 -14.58
CA GLY A 478 -27.52 9.32 -15.17
C GLY A 478 -28.49 8.14 -15.33
N SER A 479 -28.01 6.89 -15.32
CA SER A 479 -28.83 5.79 -14.79
C SER A 479 -28.61 5.74 -13.28
N ALA A 480 -29.68 5.54 -12.51
CA ALA A 480 -29.59 5.42 -11.05
C ALA A 480 -28.98 4.07 -10.61
N ASP A 481 -28.92 3.08 -11.52
CA ASP A 481 -28.20 1.84 -11.34
C ASP A 481 -26.84 1.84 -12.07
N VAL A 482 -25.89 1.07 -11.52
CA VAL A 482 -24.53 0.92 -12.07
C VAL A 482 -24.49 0.07 -13.35
N TYR A 483 -25.40 -0.89 -13.50
CA TYR A 483 -25.41 -1.84 -14.62
C TYR A 483 -25.81 -1.16 -15.94
N GLY A 484 -26.80 -0.27 -15.87
CA GLY A 484 -27.16 0.65 -16.94
C GLY A 484 -26.01 1.58 -17.31
N GLU A 485 -25.20 2.01 -16.35
CA GLU A 485 -24.02 2.85 -16.63
C GLU A 485 -22.91 2.07 -17.36
N TYR A 486 -22.65 0.80 -17.03
CA TYR A 486 -21.68 -0.02 -17.78
C TYR A 486 -22.05 -0.12 -19.28
N GLN A 487 -23.33 -0.30 -19.60
CA GLN A 487 -23.82 -0.35 -20.99
C GLN A 487 -23.86 1.05 -21.66
N ARG A 488 -24.06 2.12 -20.90
CA ARG A 488 -24.05 3.51 -21.39
C ARG A 488 -22.63 4.03 -21.66
N ARG A 489 -21.67 3.71 -20.78
CA ARG A 489 -20.24 4.09 -20.86
C ARG A 489 -19.60 3.71 -22.20
N VAL A 490 -19.94 2.54 -22.77
CA VAL A 490 -19.38 2.12 -24.07
C VAL A 490 -19.96 2.90 -25.25
N ALA A 491 -21.16 3.48 -25.12
CA ALA A 491 -21.88 4.18 -26.18
C ALA A 491 -21.70 5.71 -26.17
N ARG A 492 -21.01 6.26 -25.16
CA ARG A 492 -20.76 7.70 -25.03
C ARG A 492 -19.27 8.03 -25.09
N GLU A 493 -18.94 9.32 -25.09
CA GLU A 493 -17.55 9.80 -25.12
C GLU A 493 -17.38 11.12 -24.37
N TYR A 494 -16.20 11.32 -23.79
CA TYR A 494 -15.86 12.49 -22.98
C TYR A 494 -14.70 13.26 -23.63
N GLY A 495 -14.63 14.57 -23.39
CA GLY A 495 -13.51 15.40 -23.87
C GLY A 495 -12.17 14.99 -23.26
N SER A 496 -12.18 14.62 -21.97
CA SER A 496 -11.05 14.02 -21.24
C SER A 496 -11.51 12.86 -20.37
N TRP A 497 -10.57 11.97 -20.04
CA TRP A 497 -10.72 10.77 -19.23
C TRP A 497 -9.50 10.60 -18.31
N MET A 498 -9.44 9.52 -17.52
CA MET A 498 -8.25 9.14 -16.75
C MET A 498 -7.56 7.94 -17.42
N GLN A 499 -6.22 7.90 -17.42
CA GLN A 499 -5.43 6.78 -17.93
C GLN A 499 -5.74 5.51 -17.10
N PRO A 500 -5.97 4.34 -17.72
CA PRO A 500 -6.60 3.20 -17.03
C PRO A 500 -5.76 2.56 -15.93
N GLN A 501 -4.45 2.79 -15.90
CA GLN A 501 -3.55 2.24 -14.88
C GLN A 501 -3.13 3.32 -13.88
N THR A 502 -2.55 4.42 -14.38
CA THR A 502 -1.96 5.49 -13.55
C THR A 502 -2.99 6.49 -13.01
N GLY A 503 -4.18 6.54 -13.60
CA GLY A 503 -5.22 7.51 -13.23
C GLY A 503 -4.90 8.96 -13.59
N LEU A 504 -3.88 9.24 -14.41
CA LEU A 504 -3.56 10.61 -14.87
C LEU A 504 -4.62 11.12 -15.87
N PRO A 505 -4.99 12.42 -15.83
CA PRO A 505 -5.90 12.98 -16.82
C PRO A 505 -5.34 12.88 -18.25
N MET A 506 -6.18 12.48 -19.21
CA MET A 506 -5.83 12.36 -20.62
C MET A 506 -6.89 12.98 -21.53
N GLN A 507 -6.43 13.58 -22.63
CA GLN A 507 -7.26 14.10 -23.72
C GLN A 507 -7.74 12.94 -24.61
N VAL A 508 -9.04 12.89 -24.91
CA VAL A 508 -9.63 11.86 -25.79
C VAL A 508 -10.32 12.49 -27.00
N ASN A 509 -11.40 13.26 -26.79
CA ASN A 509 -12.09 13.97 -27.87
C ASN A 509 -11.85 15.50 -27.89
N ASN A 510 -11.13 16.06 -26.91
CA ASN A 510 -10.77 17.48 -26.85
C ASN A 510 -9.24 17.65 -26.80
N TYR A 511 -8.69 18.70 -27.42
CA TYR A 511 -7.26 19.06 -27.39
C TYR A 511 -7.03 20.46 -26.79
N TRP A 512 -6.00 20.63 -25.95
CA TRP A 512 -5.64 21.96 -25.41
C TRP A 512 -4.66 22.69 -26.33
N MET A 513 -5.02 23.90 -26.78
CA MET A 513 -4.46 24.54 -27.98
C MET A 513 -3.47 25.68 -27.67
N ASN A 514 -2.24 25.58 -28.17
CA ASN A 514 -1.16 26.52 -27.81
C ASN A 514 -1.45 27.97 -28.23
N ASN A 515 -1.56 28.85 -27.23
CA ASN A 515 -1.86 30.29 -27.30
C ASN A 515 -0.92 31.10 -28.24
N THR A 516 0.25 30.56 -28.63
CA THR A 516 1.25 31.28 -29.41
C THR A 516 1.42 30.88 -30.89
N GLN A 517 0.93 29.72 -31.35
CA GLN A 517 1.06 29.31 -32.77
C GLN A 517 -0.09 28.48 -33.34
N LEU A 518 -1.06 29.16 -33.96
CA LEU A 518 -1.90 28.60 -35.03
C LEU A 518 -1.08 28.49 -36.34
N GLU A 519 -0.31 27.41 -36.52
CA GLU A 519 0.28 27.03 -37.82
C GLU A 519 -0.44 25.79 -38.38
N GLU A 520 -0.95 25.88 -39.62
CA GLU A 520 -1.91 24.95 -40.26
C GLU A 520 -1.42 23.48 -40.44
N ASP A 521 -0.16 23.18 -40.14
CA ASP A 521 0.60 22.05 -40.71
C ASP A 521 1.13 21.00 -39.69
N LYS A 522 0.51 20.86 -38.49
CA LYS A 522 0.93 19.86 -37.47
C LYS A 522 -0.17 18.84 -37.12
N PRO A 523 0.04 17.52 -37.35
CA PRO A 523 -0.75 16.48 -36.67
C PRO A 523 -0.28 16.35 -35.21
N ALA A 524 -1.18 16.51 -34.25
CA ALA A 524 -0.86 16.47 -32.83
C ALA A 524 -0.90 15.02 -32.27
N ARG A 525 0.26 14.38 -32.12
CA ARG A 525 0.45 13.15 -31.31
C ARG A 525 1.86 13.05 -30.73
N THR A 526 2.00 13.32 -29.43
CA THR A 526 3.05 12.82 -28.52
C THR A 526 2.61 13.08 -27.07
N HIS A 527 2.30 12.03 -26.30
CA HIS A 527 2.41 12.03 -24.84
C HIS A 527 3.91 12.07 -24.41
N PRO A 528 4.29 12.23 -23.13
CA PRO A 528 3.41 12.45 -21.97
C PRO A 528 3.64 13.74 -21.16
N TYR A 529 4.75 14.48 -21.34
CA TYR A 529 5.21 15.46 -20.32
C TYR A 529 5.55 16.89 -20.82
N GLU A 530 5.08 17.35 -21.98
CA GLU A 530 5.18 18.77 -22.40
C GLU A 530 3.89 19.32 -23.03
N ILE A 531 2.80 19.48 -22.26
CA ILE A 531 1.58 20.19 -22.72
C ILE A 531 1.76 21.71 -22.56
N ASN A 532 2.90 22.22 -23.03
CA ASN A 532 3.34 23.58 -22.74
C ASN A 532 2.68 24.61 -23.67
N GLY A 533 1.55 25.18 -23.22
CA GLY A 533 1.02 26.46 -23.72
C GLY A 533 -0.47 26.52 -24.08
N GLY A 534 -1.28 25.48 -23.83
CA GLY A 534 -2.74 25.50 -24.04
C GLY A 534 -3.55 26.11 -22.89
N ILE A 535 -2.87 26.37 -21.77
CA ILE A 535 -3.38 26.95 -20.54
C ILE A 535 -2.54 28.20 -20.24
N GLU A 536 -3.19 29.32 -19.97
CA GLU A 536 -2.56 30.55 -19.47
C GLU A 536 -2.87 30.67 -17.97
N LYS A 537 -1.85 30.87 -17.14
CA LYS A 537 -1.98 31.10 -15.68
C LYS A 537 -1.25 32.40 -15.33
N ASP A 538 -1.96 33.41 -14.84
CA ASP A 538 -1.38 34.64 -14.28
C ASP A 538 -2.21 35.08 -13.07
N PHE A 539 -1.79 34.61 -11.91
CA PHE A 539 -2.37 34.90 -10.60
C PHE A 539 -1.29 34.79 -9.51
N TYR A 540 -1.62 35.20 -8.28
CA TYR A 540 -0.84 34.92 -7.08
C TYR A 540 -1.72 35.05 -5.82
N TYR A 541 -1.38 34.38 -4.72
CA TYR A 541 -2.01 34.64 -3.43
C TYR A 541 -1.26 35.74 -2.68
N ASN A 542 -1.99 36.61 -1.97
CA ASN A 542 -1.39 37.70 -1.21
C ASN A 542 -1.05 37.30 0.24
N GLU A 543 -0.44 38.21 1.01
CA GLU A 543 -0.06 38.01 2.44
C GLU A 543 -1.23 37.65 3.39
N THR A 544 -2.46 37.53 2.87
CA THR A 544 -3.68 37.15 3.59
C THR A 544 -4.48 36.03 2.89
N GLY A 545 -3.85 35.23 2.02
CA GLY A 545 -4.47 34.07 1.36
C GLY A 545 -5.51 34.41 0.27
N VAL A 546 -5.72 35.68 -0.06
CA VAL A 546 -6.70 36.07 -1.09
C VAL A 546 -6.05 36.00 -2.47
N LEU A 547 -6.70 35.28 -3.39
CA LEU A 547 -6.37 35.19 -4.81
C LEU A 547 -6.31 36.59 -5.45
N ILE A 548 -5.30 36.82 -6.29
CA ILE A 548 -5.17 38.01 -7.12
C ILE A 548 -4.91 37.58 -8.56
N GLU A 549 -5.98 37.50 -9.33
CA GLU A 549 -6.00 37.28 -10.78
C GLU A 549 -5.20 38.35 -11.55
N ASN A 550 -4.77 38.07 -12.79
CA ASN A 550 -4.25 39.07 -13.73
C ASN A 550 -4.71 38.92 -15.19
N ILE A 551 -5.14 37.75 -15.64
CA ILE A 551 -5.62 37.55 -17.01
C ILE A 551 -6.84 38.45 -17.23
N THR A 552 -6.88 39.19 -18.35
CA THR A 552 -7.96 40.16 -18.62
C THR A 552 -8.98 39.55 -19.57
N ILE A 553 -10.21 39.30 -19.09
CA ILE A 553 -11.26 38.64 -19.88
C ILE A 553 -11.68 39.52 -21.07
N PRO A 554 -11.70 39.00 -22.33
CA PRO A 554 -12.01 39.78 -23.52
C PRO A 554 -13.47 40.23 -23.61
N GLU A 555 -13.77 41.20 -24.48
CA GLU A 555 -15.15 41.70 -24.72
C GLU A 555 -16.04 40.68 -25.46
N THR A 556 -15.38 39.72 -26.11
CA THR A 556 -15.91 38.57 -26.84
C THR A 556 -16.03 37.31 -25.97
N ALA A 557 -15.63 37.36 -24.70
CA ALA A 557 -16.13 36.39 -23.73
C ALA A 557 -17.59 36.71 -23.36
N VAL A 558 -18.38 35.66 -23.19
CA VAL A 558 -19.81 35.68 -22.87
C VAL A 558 -20.13 34.62 -21.84
N ASP A 559 -21.36 34.68 -21.32
CA ASP A 559 -21.94 33.60 -20.56
C ASP A 559 -23.45 33.54 -20.81
N TRP A 560 -24.06 32.36 -20.58
CA TRP A 560 -25.50 32.20 -20.61
C TRP A 560 -26.10 32.72 -19.30
N VAL A 561 -27.17 33.52 -19.41
CA VAL A 561 -27.90 34.06 -18.26
C VAL A 561 -29.35 33.57 -18.34
N PRO A 562 -29.67 32.42 -17.71
CA PRO A 562 -31.00 31.79 -17.77
C PRO A 562 -32.17 32.74 -17.44
N THR A 563 -32.02 33.56 -16.40
CA THR A 563 -33.02 34.53 -15.94
C THR A 563 -33.33 35.65 -16.93
N GLU A 564 -32.42 35.94 -17.87
CA GLU A 564 -32.60 36.88 -18.97
C GLU A 564 -32.94 36.18 -20.30
N GLY A 565 -32.74 34.87 -20.40
CA GLY A 565 -32.90 34.08 -21.63
C GLY A 565 -31.94 34.49 -22.74
N GLN A 566 -30.73 34.96 -22.40
CA GLN A 566 -29.78 35.52 -23.37
C GLN A 566 -28.32 35.24 -23.01
N TRP A 567 -27.48 35.15 -24.04
CA TRP A 567 -26.02 35.27 -23.90
C TRP A 567 -25.65 36.71 -23.61
N LYS A 568 -24.90 36.94 -22.54
CA LYS A 568 -24.46 38.28 -22.10
C LYS A 568 -22.94 38.34 -22.20
N ASN A 569 -22.41 39.47 -22.65
CA ASN A 569 -20.95 39.62 -22.79
C ASN A 569 -20.29 40.14 -21.50
N ARG A 570 -18.97 39.99 -21.42
CA ARG A 570 -18.16 40.35 -20.24
C ARG A 570 -18.44 41.73 -19.64
N THR A 571 -18.71 42.75 -20.46
CA THR A 571 -19.11 44.08 -19.94
C THR A 571 -20.45 44.04 -19.22
N TRP A 572 -21.46 43.34 -19.75
CA TRP A 572 -22.76 43.22 -19.08
C TRP A 572 -22.65 42.36 -17.81
N LEU A 573 -21.89 41.27 -17.82
CA LEU A 573 -21.66 40.42 -16.64
C LEU A 573 -21.05 41.23 -15.49
N TYR A 574 -19.98 41.97 -15.78
CA TYR A 574 -19.36 42.89 -14.81
C TYR A 574 -20.29 44.04 -14.38
N GLU A 575 -21.08 44.66 -15.28
CA GLU A 575 -22.01 45.74 -14.92
C GLU A 575 -23.22 45.28 -14.07
N ASN A 576 -23.41 43.97 -13.86
CA ASN A 576 -24.50 43.40 -13.06
C ASN A 576 -24.00 42.45 -11.95
N ASP A 577 -22.73 42.55 -11.55
CA ASP A 577 -22.11 41.76 -10.47
C ASP A 577 -22.23 40.23 -10.69
N MET A 578 -21.96 39.75 -11.93
CA MET A 578 -22.05 38.34 -12.35
C MET A 578 -20.72 37.68 -12.78
N LEU A 579 -19.58 38.23 -12.35
CA LEU A 579 -18.26 37.58 -12.41
C LEU A 579 -17.83 37.24 -10.98
N ILE A 580 -17.08 36.16 -10.76
CA ILE A 580 -16.95 35.50 -9.45
C ILE A 580 -16.37 36.44 -8.39
N ASN A 581 -15.20 37.02 -8.66
CA ASN A 581 -14.57 38.01 -7.78
C ASN A 581 -14.96 39.47 -8.13
N GLY A 582 -15.89 39.66 -9.07
CA GLY A 582 -16.46 40.96 -9.42
C GLY A 582 -15.53 41.93 -10.15
N ASP A 583 -14.36 41.48 -10.64
CA ASP A 583 -13.44 42.27 -11.47
C ASP A 583 -13.46 41.81 -12.94
N ASN A 584 -12.87 42.55 -13.89
CA ASN A 584 -12.82 42.12 -15.31
C ASN A 584 -11.63 41.18 -15.59
N LYS A 585 -11.42 40.20 -14.70
CA LYS A 585 -10.22 39.36 -14.62
C LYS A 585 -10.60 37.91 -14.31
N SER A 586 -9.61 37.02 -14.41
CA SER A 586 -9.68 35.62 -14.01
C SER A 586 -8.25 35.09 -13.80
N ALA A 587 -8.08 34.01 -13.02
CA ALA A 587 -6.75 33.47 -12.73
C ALA A 587 -6.17 32.61 -13.86
N VAL A 588 -7.03 31.86 -14.55
CA VAL A 588 -6.68 30.86 -15.57
C VAL A 588 -7.51 31.07 -16.84
N ALA A 589 -6.91 30.78 -18.00
CA ALA A 589 -7.61 30.67 -19.27
C ALA A 589 -7.21 29.39 -20.02
N VAL A 590 -8.17 28.58 -20.44
CA VAL A 590 -7.95 27.28 -21.10
C VAL A 590 -8.59 27.28 -22.48
N THR A 591 -7.79 27.17 -23.54
CA THR A 591 -8.29 27.13 -24.94
C THR A 591 -8.32 25.71 -25.47
N ILE A 592 -9.49 25.26 -25.94
CA ILE A 592 -9.77 23.87 -26.31
C ILE A 592 -10.33 23.76 -27.73
N ASP A 593 -9.76 22.87 -28.55
CA ASP A 593 -10.37 22.35 -29.78
C ASP A 593 -11.13 21.05 -29.45
N PRO A 594 -12.47 21.00 -29.64
CA PRO A 594 -13.28 19.84 -29.32
C PRO A 594 -13.43 18.81 -30.46
N HIS A 595 -12.56 18.86 -31.48
CA HIS A 595 -12.32 17.83 -32.49
C HIS A 595 -13.58 17.14 -33.06
N LEU A 596 -14.55 17.97 -33.48
CA LEU A 596 -15.89 17.54 -33.94
C LEU A 596 -15.90 16.95 -35.36
N GLU A 597 -14.93 16.09 -35.70
CA GLU A 597 -14.77 15.49 -37.03
C GLU A 597 -15.61 14.21 -37.24
N HIS A 598 -16.70 14.04 -36.48
CA HIS A 598 -17.52 12.82 -36.47
C HIS A 598 -19.03 13.08 -36.32
N THR A 599 -19.83 12.02 -36.34
CA THR A 599 -21.29 12.08 -36.24
C THR A 599 -21.82 11.57 -34.89
N TRP A 600 -23.01 12.04 -34.54
CA TRP A 600 -23.92 11.39 -33.59
C TRP A 600 -24.41 10.04 -34.14
N HIS A 601 -24.88 9.14 -33.28
CA HIS A 601 -25.36 7.79 -33.66
C HIS A 601 -26.63 7.74 -34.54
N ASP A 602 -27.27 8.87 -34.84
CA ASP A 602 -28.32 9.00 -35.85
C ASP A 602 -27.78 9.41 -37.24
N GLY A 603 -26.46 9.59 -37.35
CA GLY A 603 -25.79 10.05 -38.56
C GLY A 603 -25.77 11.57 -38.74
N THR A 604 -26.19 12.37 -37.74
CA THR A 604 -26.08 13.83 -37.81
C THR A 604 -24.66 14.32 -37.50
N GLU A 605 -24.18 15.27 -38.30
CA GLU A 605 -22.88 15.95 -38.16
C GLU A 605 -22.81 16.71 -36.83
N MET A 606 -21.85 16.38 -35.96
CA MET A 606 -21.62 17.10 -34.70
C MET A 606 -21.12 18.52 -34.98
N LYS A 607 -21.67 19.52 -34.27
CA LYS A 607 -21.40 20.94 -34.53
C LYS A 607 -20.97 21.69 -33.30
N PHE A 608 -20.18 22.74 -33.51
CA PHE A 608 -19.63 23.56 -32.43
C PHE A 608 -20.72 24.20 -31.54
N ARG A 609 -21.89 24.50 -32.13
CA ARG A 609 -23.08 24.96 -31.40
C ARG A 609 -23.72 23.91 -30.49
N ASP A 610 -23.40 22.63 -30.64
CA ASP A 610 -23.96 21.54 -29.83
C ASP A 610 -23.28 21.53 -28.45
N ILE A 611 -21.99 21.88 -28.38
CA ILE A 611 -21.27 22.16 -27.13
C ILE A 611 -21.83 23.40 -26.45
N MET A 612 -22.07 24.47 -27.23
CA MET A 612 -22.68 25.71 -26.76
C MET A 612 -24.11 25.48 -26.22
N HIS A 613 -24.89 24.59 -26.85
CA HIS A 613 -26.17 24.11 -26.35
C HIS A 613 -26.00 23.38 -25.01
N TYR A 614 -25.10 22.39 -24.94
CA TYR A 614 -24.86 21.60 -23.73
C TYR A 614 -24.43 22.48 -22.54
N TYR A 615 -23.52 23.43 -22.75
CA TYR A 615 -23.10 24.41 -21.74
C TYR A 615 -24.30 25.23 -21.22
N ALA A 616 -25.04 25.89 -22.11
CA ALA A 616 -26.18 26.73 -21.71
C ALA A 616 -27.26 25.92 -20.99
N ARG A 617 -27.52 24.69 -21.48
CA ARG A 617 -28.51 23.77 -20.92
C ARG A 617 -28.12 23.28 -19.52
N ARG A 618 -26.87 22.82 -19.33
CA ARG A 618 -26.33 22.44 -18.01
C ARG A 618 -26.35 23.61 -17.03
N LYS A 619 -26.24 24.85 -17.52
CA LYS A 619 -26.35 26.03 -16.67
C LYS A 619 -27.78 26.33 -16.21
N GLU A 620 -28.77 26.21 -17.08
CA GLU A 620 -30.19 26.32 -16.69
C GLU A 620 -30.56 25.34 -15.56
N LEU A 621 -30.06 24.10 -15.65
CA LEU A 621 -30.25 23.06 -14.63
C LEU A 621 -29.60 23.40 -13.29
N GLY A 622 -28.44 24.07 -13.33
CA GLY A 622 -27.69 24.46 -12.15
C GLY A 622 -28.16 25.75 -11.47
N THR A 623 -29.22 26.42 -11.95
CA THR A 623 -29.66 27.72 -11.42
C THR A 623 -31.18 27.82 -11.29
N ASP A 624 -31.71 28.26 -10.14
CA ASP A 624 -33.16 28.44 -9.98
C ASP A 624 -33.67 29.63 -10.81
N THR A 625 -34.35 29.30 -11.90
CA THR A 625 -35.06 30.23 -12.80
C THR A 625 -36.53 30.43 -12.43
N GLY A 626 -37.08 29.61 -11.54
CA GLY A 626 -38.51 29.58 -11.20
C GLY A 626 -39.45 29.14 -12.33
N ASP A 627 -38.93 28.48 -13.38
CA ASP A 627 -39.73 27.97 -14.51
C ASP A 627 -40.24 26.52 -14.33
N GLY A 628 -39.70 25.79 -13.35
CA GLY A 628 -40.03 24.38 -13.07
C GLY A 628 -39.03 23.36 -13.60
N ILE A 629 -37.88 23.78 -14.13
CA ILE A 629 -36.84 22.90 -14.71
C ILE A 629 -35.63 22.70 -13.76
N TYR A 630 -35.48 23.56 -12.74
CA TYR A 630 -34.42 23.48 -11.74
C TYR A 630 -34.53 22.24 -10.83
N ARG A 631 -33.40 21.59 -10.53
CA ARG A 631 -33.32 20.51 -9.54
C ARG A 631 -32.12 20.71 -8.60
N THR A 632 -32.37 20.84 -7.30
CA THR A 632 -31.35 21.08 -6.26
C THR A 632 -30.17 20.12 -6.39
N ALA A 633 -30.39 18.80 -6.37
CA ALA A 633 -29.32 17.80 -6.46
C ALA A 633 -28.46 17.87 -7.75
N THR A 634 -28.98 18.44 -8.85
CA THR A 634 -28.19 18.70 -10.08
C THR A 634 -27.44 20.03 -9.99
N ALA A 635 -27.99 21.02 -9.28
CA ALA A 635 -27.33 22.28 -8.99
C ALA A 635 -26.20 22.13 -7.95
N ASP A 636 -26.37 21.30 -6.92
CA ASP A 636 -25.33 21.02 -5.92
C ASP A 636 -24.11 20.35 -6.58
N LEU A 637 -24.36 19.39 -7.48
CA LEU A 637 -23.32 18.70 -8.26
C LEU A 637 -22.59 19.63 -9.25
N LEU A 638 -23.27 20.61 -9.83
CA LEU A 638 -22.70 21.54 -10.82
C LEU A 638 -22.18 22.84 -10.20
N GLY A 639 -22.58 23.15 -8.97
CA GLY A 639 -22.30 24.40 -8.25
C GLY A 639 -20.81 24.73 -8.15
N PRO A 640 -19.94 23.80 -7.75
CA PRO A 640 -18.49 24.04 -7.70
C PRO A 640 -17.90 24.43 -9.06
N TRP A 641 -18.38 23.83 -10.16
CA TRP A 641 -17.91 24.18 -11.51
C TRP A 641 -18.39 25.56 -11.93
N TRP A 642 -19.68 25.87 -11.75
CA TRP A 642 -20.24 27.19 -12.05
C TRP A 642 -19.66 28.30 -11.15
N GLY A 643 -19.26 27.98 -9.92
CA GLY A 643 -18.54 28.86 -9.01
C GLY A 643 -17.06 29.08 -9.36
N SER A 644 -16.57 28.48 -10.46
CA SER A 644 -15.18 28.55 -10.92
C SER A 644 -15.02 29.03 -12.36
N VAL A 645 -16.11 29.40 -13.06
CA VAL A 645 -16.12 29.91 -14.44
C VAL A 645 -16.66 31.34 -14.46
N ASP A 646 -15.84 32.30 -14.89
CA ASP A 646 -16.25 33.71 -15.07
C ASP A 646 -16.95 33.94 -16.42
N ALA A 647 -16.40 33.36 -17.49
CA ALA A 647 -16.90 33.53 -18.85
C ALA A 647 -16.30 32.49 -19.82
N ILE A 648 -16.94 32.35 -20.98
CA ILE A 648 -16.47 31.55 -22.11
C ILE A 648 -16.39 32.40 -23.40
N GLU A 649 -15.25 32.35 -24.09
CA GLU A 649 -15.09 32.92 -25.43
C GLU A 649 -15.25 31.83 -26.49
N TRP A 650 -16.26 31.98 -27.35
CA TRP A 650 -16.52 31.06 -28.47
C TRP A 650 -15.76 31.53 -29.72
N ASN A 651 -14.61 30.93 -30.04
CA ASN A 651 -13.76 31.31 -31.17
C ASN A 651 -14.31 30.72 -32.49
N VAL A 652 -15.50 31.18 -32.90
CA VAL A 652 -16.31 30.64 -34.02
C VAL A 652 -15.50 30.40 -35.31
N ALA A 653 -14.55 31.28 -35.63
CA ALA A 653 -13.73 31.19 -36.84
C ALA A 653 -12.67 30.06 -36.80
N GLU A 654 -12.28 29.64 -35.60
CA GLU A 654 -11.23 28.64 -35.32
C GLU A 654 -11.81 27.33 -34.79
N LYS A 655 -13.11 27.30 -34.46
CA LYS A 655 -13.85 26.18 -33.82
C LYS A 655 -13.33 25.79 -32.42
N THR A 656 -12.55 26.64 -31.77
CA THR A 656 -12.12 26.45 -30.37
C THR A 656 -12.99 27.26 -29.42
N TYR A 657 -13.01 26.91 -28.14
CA TYR A 657 -13.50 27.81 -27.07
C TYR A 657 -12.40 28.07 -26.04
N THR A 658 -12.45 29.23 -25.38
CA THR A 658 -11.60 29.55 -24.24
C THR A 658 -12.47 29.71 -22.99
N VAL A 659 -12.24 28.90 -21.96
CA VAL A 659 -12.87 29.10 -20.63
C VAL A 659 -11.96 29.98 -19.79
N TYR A 660 -12.54 30.98 -19.13
CA TYR A 660 -11.88 31.81 -18.12
C TYR A 660 -12.42 31.42 -16.74
N GLY A 661 -11.53 31.16 -15.79
CA GLY A 661 -11.94 30.79 -14.43
C GLY A 661 -10.81 30.76 -13.39
N ASP A 662 -11.21 30.49 -12.15
CA ASP A 662 -10.36 30.59 -10.95
C ASP A 662 -9.92 29.24 -10.34
N TYR A 663 -10.24 28.10 -10.97
CA TYR A 663 -9.72 26.79 -10.55
C TYR A 663 -8.21 26.73 -10.85
N THR A 664 -7.42 26.81 -9.79
CA THR A 664 -6.03 27.30 -9.83
C THR A 664 -4.98 26.21 -9.61
N PHE A 665 -5.39 24.94 -9.74
CA PHE A 665 -4.60 23.74 -9.42
C PHE A 665 -3.16 23.75 -10.00
N PRO A 666 -2.14 23.30 -9.24
CA PRO A 666 -0.74 23.41 -9.66
C PRO A 666 -0.42 22.76 -11.01
N VAL A 667 -0.98 21.57 -11.27
CA VAL A 667 -0.75 20.76 -12.47
C VAL A 667 -1.72 21.15 -13.60
N ASP A 668 -1.16 21.51 -14.76
CA ASP A 668 -1.91 21.94 -15.94
C ASP A 668 -2.90 20.88 -16.45
N ASP A 669 -2.53 19.59 -16.40
CA ASP A 669 -3.37 18.49 -16.89
C ASP A 669 -4.69 18.34 -16.12
N LYS A 670 -4.68 18.66 -14.81
CA LYS A 670 -5.88 18.71 -13.97
C LYS A 670 -6.77 19.89 -14.39
N ILE A 671 -6.20 21.08 -14.60
CA ILE A 671 -6.91 22.28 -15.09
C ILE A 671 -7.55 22.03 -16.46
N GLY A 672 -6.78 21.46 -17.40
CA GLY A 672 -7.24 21.20 -18.77
C GLY A 672 -8.37 20.17 -18.84
N SER A 673 -8.34 19.16 -17.97
CA SER A 673 -9.45 18.23 -17.80
C SER A 673 -10.66 18.88 -17.12
N TYR A 674 -10.45 19.65 -16.04
CA TYR A 674 -11.52 20.31 -15.27
C TYR A 674 -12.36 21.27 -16.14
N TYR A 675 -11.74 22.06 -17.02
CA TYR A 675 -12.45 22.97 -17.93
C TYR A 675 -12.88 22.34 -19.28
N SER A 676 -12.79 21.01 -19.43
CA SER A 676 -13.14 20.30 -20.66
C SER A 676 -14.66 20.12 -20.88
N ILE A 677 -15.30 21.12 -21.49
CA ILE A 677 -16.69 21.04 -21.95
C ILE A 677 -16.80 20.10 -23.17
N TYR A 678 -17.59 19.03 -23.02
CA TYR A 678 -18.03 18.15 -24.11
C TYR A 678 -19.43 17.63 -23.77
N PRO A 679 -20.32 17.37 -24.75
CA PRO A 679 -21.61 16.75 -24.48
C PRO A 679 -21.42 15.26 -24.15
N TRP A 680 -21.41 14.93 -22.84
CA TRP A 680 -20.96 13.61 -22.35
C TRP A 680 -21.83 12.43 -22.77
N ASP A 681 -23.15 12.59 -22.93
CA ASP A 681 -24.09 11.47 -23.03
C ASP A 681 -24.70 11.23 -24.41
N THR A 682 -25.35 12.24 -25.00
CA THR A 682 -26.20 12.10 -26.19
C THR A 682 -26.45 13.44 -26.86
N HIS A 683 -26.93 13.43 -28.11
CA HIS A 683 -27.22 14.61 -28.93
C HIS A 683 -28.01 15.69 -28.14
N PRO A 684 -27.48 16.89 -27.85
CA PRO A 684 -28.04 17.84 -26.88
C PRO A 684 -29.53 18.21 -27.02
N LEU A 685 -30.08 18.27 -28.24
CA LEU A 685 -31.53 18.44 -28.46
C LEU A 685 -32.42 17.39 -27.75
N THR A 686 -31.92 16.20 -27.36
CA THR A 686 -32.71 15.25 -26.55
C THR A 686 -33.07 15.81 -25.18
N TYR A 687 -32.16 16.56 -24.52
CA TYR A 687 -32.47 17.30 -23.29
C TYR A 687 -33.60 18.30 -23.54
N THR A 688 -33.61 19.00 -24.68
CA THR A 688 -34.67 19.95 -25.03
C THR A 688 -36.05 19.27 -25.11
N GLY A 689 -36.12 18.10 -25.78
CA GLY A 689 -37.35 17.32 -25.89
C GLY A 689 -37.90 16.85 -24.54
N TRP A 690 -37.01 16.55 -23.58
CA TRP A 690 -37.38 16.12 -22.24
C TRP A 690 -37.93 17.21 -21.34
N ASN A 691 -37.37 18.42 -21.38
CA ASN A 691 -37.96 19.55 -20.67
C ASN A 691 -39.40 19.80 -21.12
N GLN A 692 -39.67 19.56 -22.41
CA GLN A 692 -41.01 19.67 -22.96
C GLN A 692 -41.94 18.51 -22.58
N LEU A 693 -41.41 17.35 -22.16
CA LEU A 693 -42.18 16.27 -21.52
C LEU A 693 -42.40 16.52 -20.03
N HIS A 694 -41.36 16.89 -19.28
CA HIS A 694 -41.46 17.18 -17.84
C HIS A 694 -42.47 18.31 -17.58
N ALA A 695 -42.44 19.38 -18.37
CA ALA A 695 -43.39 20.49 -18.32
C ALA A 695 -44.83 20.16 -18.78
N THR A 696 -45.21 18.88 -18.88
CA THR A 696 -46.61 18.43 -19.05
C THR A 696 -47.30 18.05 -17.73
N ASP A 697 -46.53 17.91 -16.64
CA ASP A 697 -46.92 17.25 -15.38
C ASP A 697 -47.25 15.74 -15.53
N ASP A 698 -47.11 15.11 -16.71
CA ASP A 698 -47.28 13.66 -16.89
C ASP A 698 -45.97 12.87 -16.55
N TYR A 699 -44.81 13.53 -16.62
CA TYR A 699 -43.47 12.91 -16.55
C TYR A 699 -42.52 13.63 -15.56
N SER A 700 -41.60 12.89 -14.92
CA SER A 700 -40.52 13.46 -14.08
C SER A 700 -39.12 12.91 -14.38
N TYR A 701 -38.10 13.67 -13.94
CA TYR A 701 -36.68 13.30 -13.96
C TYR A 701 -36.27 12.34 -12.83
N ASP A 702 -37.11 12.16 -11.82
CA ASP A 702 -36.92 11.26 -10.66
C ASP A 702 -38.25 10.54 -10.32
N SER A 703 -38.25 9.70 -9.28
CA SER A 703 -39.45 8.99 -8.83
C SER A 703 -40.39 9.85 -7.96
N GLU A 704 -41.50 10.32 -8.52
CA GLU A 704 -42.53 11.11 -7.84
C GLU A 704 -43.90 10.38 -7.70
N GLU A 705 -44.73 10.74 -6.71
CA GLU A 705 -46.05 10.11 -6.52
C GLU A 705 -47.08 10.58 -7.55
N GLY A 706 -47.10 9.92 -8.71
CA GLY A 706 -48.19 10.01 -9.69
C GLY A 706 -47.81 10.45 -11.09
N THR A 707 -46.53 10.73 -11.34
CA THR A 707 -45.93 10.95 -12.67
C THR A 707 -45.11 9.74 -13.10
N GLU A 708 -44.75 9.64 -14.38
CA GLU A 708 -43.92 8.54 -14.91
C GLU A 708 -42.46 8.99 -15.10
N TRP A 709 -41.48 8.14 -14.74
CA TRP A 709 -40.06 8.49 -14.83
C TRP A 709 -39.60 8.40 -16.31
N ILE A 710 -38.98 9.46 -16.82
CA ILE A 710 -38.53 9.53 -18.22
C ILE A 710 -37.37 8.54 -18.46
N HIS A 711 -37.39 7.81 -19.57
CA HIS A 711 -36.45 6.71 -19.85
C HIS A 711 -36.13 6.59 -21.35
N GLN A 712 -34.86 6.70 -21.75
CA GLN A 712 -34.47 6.66 -23.18
C GLN A 712 -34.73 5.32 -23.89
N LEU A 713 -34.64 4.20 -23.17
CA LEU A 713 -34.86 2.87 -23.75
C LEU A 713 -36.36 2.50 -23.85
N SER A 714 -37.25 3.30 -23.26
CA SER A 714 -38.70 3.16 -23.46
C SER A 714 -39.09 3.65 -24.85
N THR A 715 -39.53 2.73 -25.71
CA THR A 715 -40.11 3.09 -27.03
C THR A 715 -41.33 4.00 -26.88
N ALA A 716 -42.09 3.90 -25.78
CA ALA A 716 -43.22 4.78 -25.52
C ALA A 716 -42.75 6.23 -25.26
N HIS A 717 -41.84 6.42 -24.31
CA HIS A 717 -41.33 7.75 -23.94
C HIS A 717 -40.54 8.37 -25.12
N SER A 718 -39.89 7.53 -25.93
CA SER A 718 -39.23 7.95 -27.17
C SER A 718 -40.21 8.51 -28.21
N ASN A 719 -41.41 7.91 -28.37
CA ASN A 719 -42.45 8.42 -29.29
C ASN A 719 -43.09 9.72 -28.79
N ASP A 720 -43.29 9.85 -27.48
CA ASP A 720 -43.76 11.09 -26.87
C ASP A 720 -42.70 12.21 -27.00
N MET A 721 -41.41 11.87 -26.90
CA MET A 721 -40.31 12.82 -27.14
C MET A 721 -40.22 13.30 -28.59
N ILE A 722 -40.46 12.44 -29.60
CA ILE A 722 -40.63 12.88 -30.99
C ILE A 722 -41.77 13.91 -31.05
N SER A 723 -42.92 13.59 -30.45
CA SER A 723 -44.11 14.44 -30.45
C SER A 723 -43.88 15.78 -29.73
N ALA A 724 -43.06 15.79 -28.69
CA ALA A 724 -42.60 17.00 -28.02
C ALA A 724 -41.71 17.83 -28.94
N LEU A 725 -40.63 17.24 -29.48
CA LEU A 725 -39.67 17.89 -30.38
C LEU A 725 -40.31 18.46 -31.66
N GLU A 726 -41.25 17.75 -32.29
CA GLU A 726 -42.04 18.22 -33.44
C GLU A 726 -42.85 19.50 -33.15
N SER A 727 -43.14 19.77 -31.87
CA SER A 727 -43.94 20.92 -31.44
C SER A 727 -43.11 22.17 -31.11
N MET A 728 -41.79 22.03 -30.98
CA MET A 728 -40.90 23.08 -30.46
C MET A 728 -40.37 24.01 -31.55
N SER A 729 -40.08 25.25 -31.14
CA SER A 729 -39.18 26.14 -31.88
C SER A 729 -37.73 25.91 -31.49
N VAL A 730 -36.80 26.45 -32.28
CA VAL A 730 -35.37 26.54 -31.95
C VAL A 730 -35.16 26.95 -30.47
N PRO A 731 -34.26 26.27 -29.72
CA PRO A 731 -33.96 26.60 -28.32
C PRO A 731 -33.49 28.05 -28.15
N VAL A 732 -33.83 28.70 -27.04
CA VAL A 732 -33.60 30.13 -26.84
C VAL A 732 -32.12 30.54 -26.90
N TYR A 733 -31.20 29.69 -26.43
CA TYR A 733 -29.75 29.88 -26.52
C TYR A 733 -29.16 29.61 -27.92
N LEU A 734 -29.96 29.08 -28.87
CA LEU A 734 -29.58 28.88 -30.27
C LEU A 734 -30.28 29.86 -31.25
N ASP A 735 -31.15 30.76 -30.77
CA ASP A 735 -31.79 31.81 -31.57
C ASP A 735 -30.82 32.99 -31.78
N GLU A 736 -30.65 33.42 -33.04
CA GLU A 736 -29.88 34.60 -33.47
C GLU A 736 -30.26 35.87 -32.66
N ALA A 737 -31.52 35.97 -32.22
CA ALA A 737 -32.02 37.10 -31.44
C ALA A 737 -31.50 37.20 -29.99
N ASN A 738 -30.92 36.12 -29.45
CA ASN A 738 -30.49 36.00 -28.05
C ASN A 738 -28.97 35.87 -27.88
N MET A 739 -28.20 36.00 -28.96
CA MET A 739 -26.74 35.93 -28.99
C MET A 739 -26.12 37.22 -29.57
N PRO A 740 -24.88 37.57 -29.19
CA PRO A 740 -24.15 38.69 -29.81
C PRO A 740 -23.90 38.51 -31.31
N ASP A 741 -23.81 39.63 -32.05
CA ASP A 741 -23.60 39.69 -33.51
C ASP A 741 -22.50 38.74 -34.04
N TYR A 742 -21.40 38.54 -33.31
CA TYR A 742 -20.27 37.71 -33.75
C TYR A 742 -20.49 36.19 -33.57
N MET A 743 -21.48 35.78 -32.77
CA MET A 743 -21.88 34.37 -32.60
C MET A 743 -22.96 33.95 -33.61
N SER A 744 -23.49 34.86 -34.42
CA SER A 744 -24.63 34.60 -35.32
C SER A 744 -24.45 33.43 -36.30
N ASP A 745 -23.21 33.09 -36.68
CA ASP A 745 -22.92 31.89 -37.49
C ASP A 745 -23.12 30.55 -36.74
N LEU A 746 -23.30 30.57 -35.40
CA LEU A 746 -23.67 29.41 -34.58
C LEU A 746 -25.19 29.23 -34.39
N ALA A 747 -26.00 30.22 -34.79
CA ALA A 747 -27.45 30.13 -34.67
C ALA A 747 -28.03 28.91 -35.41
N MET A 748 -29.08 28.32 -34.87
CA MET A 748 -29.78 27.20 -35.51
C MET A 748 -31.00 27.72 -36.27
N SER A 749 -31.13 27.39 -37.56
CA SER A 749 -32.38 27.64 -38.27
C SER A 749 -33.43 26.59 -37.91
N GLN A 750 -34.71 26.97 -37.87
CA GLN A 750 -35.81 26.00 -37.70
C GLN A 750 -35.71 24.83 -38.71
N SER A 751 -35.31 25.10 -39.95
CA SER A 751 -35.10 24.06 -40.97
C SER A 751 -34.00 23.06 -40.65
N GLU A 752 -33.02 23.40 -39.81
CA GLU A 752 -32.03 22.44 -39.30
C GLU A 752 -32.58 21.67 -38.11
N MET A 753 -33.31 22.32 -37.19
CA MET A 753 -34.03 21.64 -36.11
C MET A 753 -35.00 20.60 -36.68
N ASP A 754 -35.84 20.98 -37.64
CA ASP A 754 -36.76 20.09 -38.38
C ASP A 754 -36.01 18.89 -39.01
N THR A 755 -34.75 19.08 -39.42
CA THR A 755 -33.91 18.02 -40.02
C THR A 755 -33.33 17.08 -38.97
N ILE A 756 -32.90 17.59 -37.82
CA ILE A 756 -32.41 16.77 -36.70
C ILE A 756 -33.57 16.00 -36.08
N VAL A 757 -34.73 16.62 -35.86
CA VAL A 757 -35.94 15.92 -35.37
C VAL A 757 -36.40 14.83 -36.35
N SER A 758 -36.25 15.04 -37.66
CA SER A 758 -36.48 13.98 -38.67
C SER A 758 -35.45 12.84 -38.63
N SER A 759 -34.25 13.09 -38.11
CA SER A 759 -33.18 12.08 -37.96
C SER A 759 -33.38 11.30 -36.66
N PHE A 760 -33.78 11.99 -35.59
CA PHE A 760 -34.25 11.43 -34.32
C PHE A 760 -35.47 10.48 -34.50
N ASP A 761 -36.52 10.90 -35.24
CA ASP A 761 -37.66 10.03 -35.60
C ASP A 761 -37.22 8.77 -36.38
N ALA A 762 -36.30 8.94 -37.34
CA ALA A 762 -35.76 7.82 -38.11
C ALA A 762 -34.94 6.85 -37.24
N PHE A 763 -34.16 7.37 -36.29
CA PHE A 763 -33.38 6.60 -35.33
C PHE A 763 -34.29 5.80 -34.39
N VAL A 764 -35.23 6.46 -33.71
CA VAL A 764 -36.23 5.80 -32.82
C VAL A 764 -37.05 4.76 -33.58
N SER A 765 -37.37 5.03 -34.86
CA SER A 765 -38.07 4.09 -35.75
C SER A 765 -37.23 2.88 -36.17
N GLU A 766 -35.90 2.94 -36.04
CA GLU A 766 -34.96 1.84 -36.34
C GLU A 766 -34.65 1.01 -35.08
N THR A 767 -34.21 1.67 -34.00
CA THR A 767 -33.66 1.03 -32.80
C THR A 767 -34.69 0.77 -31.71
N GLY A 768 -35.82 1.49 -31.73
CA GLY A 768 -36.86 1.46 -30.69
C GLY A 768 -36.56 2.32 -29.46
N HIS A 769 -35.44 3.04 -29.43
CA HIS A 769 -35.00 3.87 -28.30
C HIS A 769 -34.51 5.26 -28.74
N SER A 770 -34.32 6.17 -27.79
CA SER A 770 -33.98 7.58 -28.02
C SER A 770 -32.61 8.01 -27.46
N PHE A 771 -31.75 7.06 -27.12
CA PHE A 771 -30.36 7.32 -26.74
C PHE A 771 -29.50 7.47 -28.00
N ILE A 772 -28.97 8.67 -28.27
CA ILE A 772 -28.14 8.96 -29.46
C ILE A 772 -26.76 9.42 -29.00
N GLY A 773 -25.90 8.45 -28.69
CA GLY A 773 -24.55 8.69 -28.23
C GLY A 773 -23.61 9.27 -29.28
N CYS A 774 -22.37 9.51 -28.84
CA CYS A 774 -21.25 10.04 -29.62
C CYS A 774 -20.02 9.10 -29.61
N GLY A 775 -20.08 7.98 -28.88
CA GLY A 775 -18.95 7.06 -28.70
C GLY A 775 -18.67 6.12 -29.88
N PRO A 776 -17.60 5.30 -29.80
CA PRO A 776 -17.18 4.39 -30.87
C PRO A 776 -18.09 3.16 -31.04
N TYR A 777 -19.07 2.95 -30.15
CA TYR A 777 -20.08 1.90 -30.26
C TYR A 777 -21.49 2.50 -30.18
N ARG A 778 -22.42 2.01 -31.01
CA ARG A 778 -23.83 2.43 -31.10
C ARG A 778 -24.75 1.32 -30.62
N ILE A 779 -25.70 1.66 -29.76
CA ILE A 779 -26.78 0.75 -29.34
C ILE A 779 -27.77 0.58 -30.50
N ASN A 780 -27.95 -0.65 -30.98
CA ASN A 780 -28.84 -0.95 -32.11
C ASN A 780 -30.20 -1.51 -31.66
N SER A 781 -30.24 -2.21 -30.54
CA SER A 781 -31.46 -2.86 -30.02
C SER A 781 -31.38 -3.14 -28.53
N TYR A 782 -32.52 -3.03 -27.85
CA TYR A 782 -32.73 -3.42 -26.46
C TYR A 782 -34.07 -4.16 -26.36
N ASP A 783 -34.11 -5.33 -25.71
CA ASP A 783 -35.36 -6.05 -25.42
C ASP A 783 -35.70 -5.90 -23.94
N SER A 784 -36.67 -5.04 -23.62
CA SER A 784 -37.13 -4.78 -22.25
C SER A 784 -37.91 -5.92 -21.58
N SER A 785 -37.92 -7.12 -22.18
CA SER A 785 -38.44 -8.35 -21.55
C SER A 785 -37.36 -9.36 -21.17
N THR A 786 -36.16 -9.26 -21.74
CA THR A 786 -34.97 -10.04 -21.35
C THR A 786 -33.85 -9.18 -20.76
N HIS A 787 -33.89 -7.86 -20.96
CA HIS A 787 -32.84 -6.88 -20.67
C HIS A 787 -31.55 -7.09 -21.47
N GLU A 788 -31.64 -7.84 -22.58
CA GLU A 788 -30.53 -8.03 -23.53
C GLU A 788 -30.32 -6.75 -24.36
N MET A 789 -29.06 -6.32 -24.52
CA MET A 789 -28.68 -5.17 -25.35
C MET A 789 -27.65 -5.56 -26.41
N GLY A 790 -27.93 -5.18 -27.67
CA GLY A 790 -27.06 -5.39 -28.82
C GLY A 790 -26.46 -4.07 -29.31
N ILE A 791 -25.14 -3.99 -29.31
CA ILE A 791 -24.35 -2.79 -29.62
C ILE A 791 -23.33 -3.14 -30.72
N THR A 792 -23.08 -2.26 -31.69
CA THR A 792 -22.00 -2.47 -32.68
C THR A 792 -21.10 -1.25 -32.79
N ARG A 793 -19.90 -1.42 -33.35
CA ARG A 793 -19.01 -0.31 -33.69
C ARG A 793 -19.73 0.73 -34.56
N TRP A 794 -19.43 2.00 -34.33
CA TRP A 794 -19.85 3.13 -35.15
C TRP A 794 -18.73 3.46 -36.15
N ASP A 795 -18.93 3.12 -37.43
CA ASP A 795 -17.89 3.27 -38.47
C ASP A 795 -17.59 4.74 -38.83
N ASP A 796 -18.56 5.65 -38.64
CA ASP A 796 -18.39 7.10 -38.83
C ASP A 796 -17.81 7.82 -37.58
N TYR A 797 -17.27 7.07 -36.62
CA TYR A 797 -16.51 7.61 -35.48
C TYR A 797 -15.11 8.03 -35.92
N GLY A 798 -14.91 9.34 -36.09
CA GLY A 798 -13.74 9.96 -36.74
C GLY A 798 -12.41 9.91 -36.00
N PHE A 799 -12.34 9.33 -34.79
CA PHE A 799 -11.05 9.12 -34.11
C PHE A 799 -10.42 7.80 -34.57
N PRO A 800 -9.16 7.78 -35.07
CA PRO A 800 -8.53 6.58 -35.58
C PRO A 800 -8.11 5.64 -34.43
N ILE A 801 -9.07 4.81 -34.00
CA ILE A 801 -8.88 3.76 -32.98
C ILE A 801 -8.00 2.60 -33.49
N GLU A 802 -7.92 2.38 -34.81
CA GLU A 802 -6.88 1.55 -35.44
C GLU A 802 -6.79 1.71 -36.97
N ASN A 803 -5.61 1.45 -37.55
CA ASN A 803 -5.36 1.04 -38.95
C ASN A 803 -5.82 1.94 -40.12
N GLU A 804 -6.10 3.23 -39.91
CA GLU A 804 -6.26 4.20 -41.00
C GLU A 804 -4.93 4.89 -41.34
N SER A 805 -4.44 4.73 -42.58
CA SER A 805 -3.19 5.33 -43.05
C SER A 805 -3.38 6.80 -43.47
N VAL A 806 -3.49 7.70 -42.48
CA VAL A 806 -3.80 9.12 -42.70
C VAL A 806 -2.77 9.77 -43.63
N THR A 807 -3.25 10.36 -44.73
CA THR A 807 -2.39 10.91 -45.79
C THR A 807 -2.49 12.44 -45.85
N TYR A 808 -1.54 13.12 -45.22
CA TYR A 808 -1.45 14.58 -45.09
C TYR A 808 -0.30 15.15 -45.95
N ASP A 809 -0.56 16.22 -46.71
CA ASP A 809 0.28 16.71 -47.84
C ASP A 809 0.88 15.61 -48.74
N GLY A 810 0.11 14.53 -48.99
CA GLY A 810 0.58 13.38 -49.78
C GLY A 810 1.67 12.54 -49.12
N THR A 811 1.97 12.77 -47.85
CA THR A 811 2.74 11.88 -46.97
C THR A 811 1.77 11.01 -46.20
N THR A 812 1.91 9.69 -46.33
CA THR A 812 1.08 8.72 -45.61
C THR A 812 1.76 8.35 -44.31
N TYR A 813 1.05 8.56 -43.20
CA TYR A 813 1.42 8.11 -41.87
C TYR A 813 0.61 6.84 -41.58
N GLU A 814 1.29 5.77 -41.18
CA GLU A 814 0.63 4.52 -40.77
C GLU A 814 0.64 4.49 -39.24
N PHE A 815 -0.55 4.40 -38.62
CA PHE A 815 -0.69 4.20 -37.18
C PHE A 815 -0.72 2.69 -36.89
N PRO A 816 0.06 2.18 -35.92
CA PRO A 816 0.20 0.73 -35.70
C PRO A 816 -1.09 0.01 -35.27
N ASN A 817 -1.04 -1.32 -35.44
CA ASN A 817 -1.96 -2.23 -34.77
C ASN A 817 -1.69 -2.12 -33.27
N GLY A 818 -2.72 -1.85 -32.45
CA GLY A 818 -2.50 -1.61 -31.03
C GLY A 818 -2.10 -0.18 -30.62
N TYR A 819 -2.58 0.88 -31.28
CA TYR A 819 -2.42 2.27 -30.77
C TYR A 819 -2.74 2.44 -29.27
N TRP A 820 -3.78 1.78 -28.77
CA TRP A 820 -4.09 1.79 -27.34
C TRP A 820 -3.09 0.98 -26.52
N SER A 821 -2.55 -0.13 -27.06
CA SER A 821 -1.41 -0.83 -26.48
C SER A 821 -0.20 0.10 -26.38
N GLU A 822 0.15 0.85 -27.43
CA GLU A 822 1.25 1.85 -27.44
C GLU A 822 0.99 3.10 -26.58
N GLN A 823 -0.21 3.27 -26.00
CA GLN A 823 -0.54 4.32 -25.03
C GLN A 823 -0.80 3.78 -23.61
N PHE A 824 -0.87 2.46 -23.47
CA PHE A 824 -0.94 1.73 -22.19
C PHE A 824 0.30 0.85 -21.95
N GLU A 825 1.29 0.86 -22.87
CA GLU A 825 2.66 0.36 -22.69
C GLU A 825 3.38 1.25 -21.68
N LEU A 826 3.05 1.01 -20.42
CA LEU A 826 3.95 1.24 -19.32
C LEU A 826 5.03 0.15 -19.40
N ASP A 827 6.16 0.48 -20.04
CA ASP A 827 7.47 -0.15 -19.75
C ASP A 827 7.90 0.27 -18.32
N GLU A 828 7.02 0.07 -17.34
CA GLU A 828 7.20 0.38 -15.93
C GLU A 828 7.54 -0.93 -15.24
N ILE A 829 8.85 -1.12 -15.09
CA ILE A 829 9.42 -2.03 -14.11
C ILE A 829 9.26 -1.37 -12.75
N ASP A 830 8.28 -1.80 -11.96
CA ASP A 830 8.19 -1.42 -10.56
C ASP A 830 9.28 -2.16 -9.77
N ILE A 831 9.85 -1.48 -8.79
CA ILE A 831 10.92 -1.95 -7.93
C ILE A 831 10.29 -2.63 -6.70
N GLY A 832 9.56 -3.72 -6.93
CA GLY A 832 8.57 -4.27 -5.99
C GLY A 832 9.08 -4.52 -4.56
N LEU A 833 10.17 -5.28 -4.38
CA LEU A 833 10.69 -5.59 -3.04
C LEU A 833 12.20 -5.39 -2.94
N LEU A 834 12.60 -4.61 -1.92
CA LEU A 834 13.97 -4.53 -1.43
C LEU A 834 14.13 -5.41 -0.17
N GLU A 835 14.85 -6.53 -0.33
CA GLU A 835 15.37 -7.32 0.79
C GLU A 835 16.82 -6.96 1.09
N ILE A 836 17.18 -6.85 2.37
CA ILE A 836 18.56 -6.65 2.83
C ILE A 836 18.93 -7.77 3.80
N THR A 837 20.14 -8.29 3.66
CA THR A 837 20.71 -9.36 4.49
C THR A 837 22.12 -8.96 4.96
N PRO A 838 22.39 -8.96 6.28
CA PRO A 838 21.40 -9.11 7.37
C PRO A 838 20.50 -7.86 7.51
N ALA A 839 19.33 -8.03 8.16
CA ALA A 839 18.41 -6.92 8.46
C ALA A 839 18.68 -6.24 9.83
N GLU A 840 19.52 -6.85 10.64
CA GLU A 840 20.00 -6.36 11.95
C GLU A 840 21.51 -6.59 12.02
N VAL A 841 22.26 -5.61 12.53
CA VAL A 841 23.72 -5.67 12.67
C VAL A 841 24.15 -5.18 14.04
N GLU A 842 24.83 -6.04 14.80
CA GLU A 842 25.68 -5.63 15.92
C GLU A 842 26.93 -4.91 15.38
N VAL A 843 27.20 -3.70 15.86
CA VAL A 843 28.46 -2.98 15.64
C VAL A 843 29.14 -2.70 16.98
N TYR A 844 30.43 -2.97 17.07
CA TYR A 844 31.20 -2.71 18.29
C TYR A 844 31.86 -1.34 18.21
N ALA A 845 31.83 -0.58 19.30
CA ALA A 845 32.35 0.80 19.33
C ALA A 845 33.83 0.86 18.89
N GLY A 846 34.06 1.41 17.69
CA GLY A 846 35.37 1.41 17.01
C GLY A 846 35.41 0.73 15.64
N GLU A 847 34.30 0.14 15.18
CA GLU A 847 34.13 -0.32 13.81
C GLU A 847 33.63 0.82 12.89
N ASP A 848 34.36 1.09 11.81
CA ASP A 848 34.03 2.19 10.88
C ASP A 848 33.06 1.76 9.75
N THR A 849 32.84 0.46 9.51
CA THR A 849 32.13 -0.03 8.30
C THR A 849 31.37 -1.34 8.48
N VAL A 850 30.23 -1.49 7.79
CA VAL A 850 29.38 -2.69 7.75
C VAL A 850 29.19 -3.19 6.31
N ASP A 851 29.37 -4.49 6.05
CA ASP A 851 29.03 -5.12 4.76
C ASP A 851 27.56 -5.56 4.75
N VAL A 852 26.79 -5.11 3.75
CA VAL A 852 25.42 -5.57 3.48
C VAL A 852 25.32 -6.22 2.10
N THR A 853 24.40 -7.16 1.97
CA THR A 853 23.91 -7.67 0.68
C THR A 853 22.42 -7.39 0.56
N GLY A 854 21.92 -7.24 -0.65
CA GLY A 854 20.48 -7.13 -0.86
C GLY A 854 20.04 -7.56 -2.24
N GLN A 855 18.73 -7.73 -2.36
CA GLN A 855 18.05 -8.16 -3.56
C GLN A 855 16.91 -7.20 -3.85
N VAL A 856 16.83 -6.79 -5.11
CA VAL A 856 15.80 -5.90 -5.66
C VAL A 856 15.00 -6.73 -6.65
N THR A 857 13.74 -7.03 -6.36
CA THR A 857 12.84 -7.65 -7.35
C THR A 857 12.28 -6.59 -8.30
N TYR A 858 11.89 -7.06 -9.48
CA TYR A 858 11.29 -6.26 -10.53
C TYR A 858 9.94 -6.85 -10.90
N GLU A 859 8.88 -6.04 -10.86
CA GLU A 859 7.58 -6.39 -11.40
C GLU A 859 7.40 -5.68 -12.74
N GLU A 860 7.40 -6.43 -13.84
CA GLU A 860 6.95 -5.92 -15.15
C GLU A 860 5.43 -5.73 -15.05
N LEU A 861 4.96 -4.48 -14.85
CA LEU A 861 3.52 -4.24 -14.68
C LEU A 861 2.70 -4.58 -15.93
N PHE A 862 3.30 -4.51 -17.14
CA PHE A 862 2.68 -5.00 -18.38
C PHE A 862 3.69 -5.59 -19.38
N PRO A 863 3.37 -6.77 -19.95
CA PRO A 863 3.63 -6.97 -21.38
C PRO A 863 2.53 -7.75 -22.13
N GLU A 864 2.08 -7.22 -23.29
CA GLU A 864 1.37 -7.99 -24.33
C GLU A 864 2.38 -8.60 -25.33
N PRO A 865 2.03 -9.67 -26.08
CA PRO A 865 2.90 -10.84 -26.28
C PRO A 865 4.00 -10.75 -27.37
N ASP A 866 4.45 -9.55 -27.74
CA ASP A 866 5.62 -9.33 -28.61
C ASP A 866 6.60 -8.26 -28.05
N SER A 867 6.39 -7.77 -26.82
CA SER A 867 7.34 -6.88 -26.15
C SER A 867 8.71 -7.56 -25.94
N ARG A 868 9.75 -6.76 -25.77
CA ARG A 868 11.14 -7.23 -25.77
C ARG A 868 11.83 -6.85 -24.48
N ALA A 869 11.69 -7.73 -23.48
CA ALA A 869 12.34 -7.69 -22.17
C ALA A 869 13.60 -6.82 -22.14
N LEU A 870 13.52 -5.74 -21.35
CA LEU A 870 14.61 -4.80 -21.14
C LEU A 870 15.80 -5.55 -20.52
N GLU A 871 16.99 -5.42 -21.12
CA GLU A 871 18.22 -5.91 -20.50
C GLU A 871 18.75 -4.78 -19.58
N ALA A 872 19.45 -5.12 -18.49
CA ALA A 872 19.95 -4.16 -17.48
C ALA A 872 21.03 -3.15 -17.98
N ALA A 873 21.10 -2.92 -19.29
CA ALA A 873 21.92 -1.92 -19.96
C ALA A 873 21.19 -0.59 -20.22
N ASP A 874 19.89 -0.50 -19.91
CA ASP A 874 19.05 0.68 -20.18
C ASP A 874 18.85 1.63 -18.96
N TYR A 875 19.31 1.23 -17.75
CA TYR A 875 19.49 2.13 -16.59
C TYR A 875 20.89 2.76 -16.61
N ASN A 876 21.03 4.02 -16.16
CA ASN A 876 22.27 4.79 -16.36
C ASN A 876 23.29 4.63 -15.21
N ASP A 877 22.86 4.62 -13.96
CA ASP A 877 23.69 4.56 -12.75
C ASP A 877 22.86 4.07 -11.54
N TYR A 878 23.53 3.52 -10.50
CA TYR A 878 22.91 2.94 -9.30
C TYR A 878 23.69 3.32 -8.02
N PHE A 879 23.00 3.70 -6.93
CA PHE A 879 23.66 4.10 -5.66
C PHE A 879 22.95 3.58 -4.41
N VAL A 880 23.70 3.40 -3.31
CA VAL A 880 23.20 3.00 -1.99
C VAL A 880 23.68 4.00 -0.93
N ARG A 881 22.84 4.39 0.02
CA ARG A 881 23.18 5.24 1.18
C ARG A 881 22.57 4.72 2.49
N LEU A 882 23.09 5.20 3.62
CA LEU A 882 22.54 5.00 4.96
C LEU A 882 22.02 6.35 5.48
N ALA A 883 20.87 6.36 6.15
CA ALA A 883 20.23 7.55 6.73
C ALA A 883 19.58 7.24 8.09
N GLU A 884 19.52 8.25 8.97
CA GLU A 884 18.74 8.20 10.22
C GLU A 884 17.23 8.26 9.90
N SER A 885 16.39 7.57 10.67
CA SER A 885 14.95 7.45 10.39
C SER A 885 14.11 8.69 10.69
N GLU A 886 14.67 9.75 11.31
CA GLU A 886 13.91 10.95 11.70
C GLU A 886 14.37 12.27 11.08
N ARG A 887 13.36 13.02 10.59
CA ARG A 887 13.31 14.50 10.41
C ARG A 887 14.61 15.26 10.11
N GLY A 888 15.12 15.08 8.89
CA GLY A 888 15.86 16.15 8.19
C GLY A 888 17.26 16.46 8.70
N ALA A 889 17.91 15.50 9.36
CA ALA A 889 19.33 15.55 9.66
C ALA A 889 20.19 15.62 8.37
N SER A 890 21.41 16.15 8.48
CA SER A 890 22.29 16.31 7.31
C SER A 890 23.05 15.02 7.02
N VAL A 891 22.64 14.31 5.95
CA VAL A 891 23.34 13.14 5.39
C VAL A 891 24.85 13.38 5.30
N LYS A 892 25.64 12.43 5.81
CA LYS A 892 27.09 12.41 5.62
C LYS A 892 27.42 11.67 4.32
N ASP A 893 27.54 12.43 3.22
CA ASP A 893 27.78 11.90 1.87
C ASP A 893 28.91 10.85 1.79
N ILE A 894 28.54 9.56 1.68
CA ILE A 894 29.47 8.48 1.33
C ILE A 894 29.75 8.58 -0.19
N PRO A 895 31.01 8.74 -0.64
CA PRO A 895 31.30 8.88 -2.06
C PRO A 895 31.23 7.53 -2.81
N MET A 896 30.56 7.54 -3.97
CA MET A 896 30.38 6.45 -4.95
C MET A 896 31.48 5.36 -4.93
N ALA A 897 31.08 4.11 -4.75
CA ALA A 897 31.92 2.92 -4.87
C ALA A 897 31.30 1.90 -5.85
N ASP A 898 32.13 1.07 -6.49
CA ASP A 898 31.69 0.11 -7.52
C ASP A 898 30.80 -1.02 -6.91
N VAL A 899 29.47 -0.89 -7.04
CA VAL A 899 28.53 -1.98 -6.75
C VAL A 899 28.73 -3.11 -7.76
N THR A 900 28.80 -4.36 -7.29
CA THR A 900 28.87 -5.54 -8.18
C THR A 900 27.50 -6.18 -8.28
N LEU A 901 26.75 -5.83 -9.34
CA LEU A 901 25.46 -6.44 -9.64
C LEU A 901 25.60 -7.85 -10.23
N THR A 902 24.62 -8.71 -9.91
CA THR A 902 24.38 -9.97 -10.64
C THR A 902 22.89 -10.10 -10.92
N ASP A 903 22.54 -10.12 -12.21
CA ASP A 903 21.15 -10.08 -12.68
C ASP A 903 20.71 -11.49 -13.12
N GLU A 904 19.62 -11.98 -12.55
CA GLU A 904 18.92 -13.20 -13.01
C GLU A 904 17.44 -12.84 -13.14
N GLY A 905 16.90 -12.92 -14.37
CA GLY A 905 15.65 -12.26 -14.77
C GLY A 905 14.49 -12.39 -13.77
N GLY A 906 14.04 -11.23 -13.28
CA GLY A 906 13.12 -11.07 -12.15
C GLY A 906 13.74 -10.35 -10.95
N TYR A 907 15.08 -10.29 -10.83
CA TYR A 907 15.76 -9.51 -9.80
C TYR A 907 17.20 -9.11 -10.13
N SER A 908 17.65 -8.04 -9.50
CA SER A 908 19.06 -7.65 -9.36
C SER A 908 19.55 -7.94 -7.94
N SER A 909 20.77 -8.47 -7.80
CA SER A 909 21.41 -8.68 -6.49
C SER A 909 22.66 -7.80 -6.35
N PHE A 910 22.85 -7.20 -5.16
CA PHE A 910 23.96 -6.29 -4.88
C PHE A 910 24.71 -6.64 -3.59
N GLN A 911 25.95 -6.16 -3.50
CA GLN A 911 26.76 -6.11 -2.28
C GLN A 911 27.34 -4.70 -2.12
N ALA A 912 27.24 -4.14 -0.91
CA ALA A 912 27.72 -2.80 -0.58
C ALA A 912 28.39 -2.79 0.81
N THR A 913 29.35 -1.88 0.99
CA THR A 913 29.98 -1.60 2.30
C THR A 913 29.55 -0.21 2.73
N LEU A 914 28.84 -0.12 3.86
CA LEU A 914 28.36 1.11 4.47
C LEU A 914 29.41 1.68 5.44
N ASP A 915 29.46 3.00 5.58
CA ASP A 915 30.24 3.71 6.60
C ASP A 915 29.31 3.94 7.81
N VAL A 916 29.75 3.52 8.99
CA VAL A 916 29.00 3.66 10.26
C VAL A 916 29.79 4.47 11.30
N SER A 917 30.83 5.20 10.89
CA SER A 917 31.82 5.82 11.81
C SER A 917 31.29 6.96 12.68
N ASP A 918 30.00 7.33 12.58
CA ASP A 918 29.32 8.31 13.43
C ASP A 918 28.02 7.76 14.06
N VAL A 919 27.75 6.45 13.95
CA VAL A 919 26.67 5.78 14.68
C VAL A 919 27.13 5.59 16.13
N ASP A 920 26.68 6.46 17.03
CA ASP A 920 27.10 6.47 18.46
C ASP A 920 26.01 6.05 19.47
N GLU A 921 24.77 5.83 19.01
CA GLU A 921 23.67 5.24 19.79
C GLU A 921 22.96 4.12 18.97
N SER A 922 22.33 3.15 19.64
CA SER A 922 21.59 2.07 18.96
C SER A 922 20.27 2.56 18.38
N GLY A 923 19.94 2.22 17.14
CA GLY A 923 18.74 2.72 16.47
C GLY A 923 18.40 2.03 15.15
N GLU A 924 17.28 2.45 14.55
CA GLU A 924 16.94 2.07 13.18
C GLU A 924 17.52 3.07 12.18
N TYR A 925 18.14 2.54 11.13
CA TYR A 925 18.67 3.32 10.03
C TYR A 925 18.05 2.85 8.72
N ALA A 926 17.71 3.78 7.83
CA ALA A 926 17.24 3.44 6.49
C ALA A 926 18.44 3.22 5.57
N VAL A 927 18.53 2.03 4.97
CA VAL A 927 19.36 1.82 3.78
C VAL A 927 18.51 2.14 2.57
N GLU A 928 18.89 3.17 1.83
CA GLU A 928 18.19 3.61 0.62
C GLU A 928 18.98 3.25 -0.63
N ILE A 929 18.27 2.84 -1.68
CA ILE A 929 18.82 2.58 -3.01
C ILE A 929 18.16 3.52 -4.01
N TRP A 930 18.99 4.20 -4.79
CA TRP A 930 18.61 5.21 -5.76
C TRP A 930 18.94 4.73 -7.18
N PHE A 931 17.97 4.88 -8.09
CA PHE A 931 18.00 4.37 -9.46
C PHE A 931 17.76 5.53 -10.44
N GLU A 932 18.66 5.73 -11.43
CA GLU A 932 18.42 6.67 -12.55
C GLU A 932 17.84 5.92 -13.76
N ALA A 933 16.57 6.17 -14.06
CA ALA A 933 15.85 5.56 -15.18
C ALA A 933 16.36 6.08 -16.55
N ALA A 934 15.92 5.43 -17.63
CA ALA A 934 16.35 5.75 -19.00
C ALA A 934 16.01 7.19 -19.45
N ASP A 935 15.01 7.82 -18.84
CA ASP A 935 14.57 9.19 -19.10
C ASP A 935 15.25 10.26 -18.20
N GLY A 936 16.00 9.83 -17.17
CA GLY A 936 16.64 10.69 -16.18
C GLY A 936 15.78 10.99 -14.93
N THR A 937 14.67 10.28 -14.72
CA THR A 937 13.96 10.29 -13.43
C THR A 937 14.72 9.48 -12.38
N MET A 938 14.58 9.90 -11.11
CA MET A 938 15.20 9.22 -9.96
C MET A 938 14.12 8.51 -9.15
N GLN A 939 14.19 7.19 -9.07
CA GLN A 939 13.38 6.37 -8.17
C GLN A 939 14.20 5.95 -6.93
N THR A 940 13.51 5.71 -5.82
CA THR A 940 14.13 5.34 -4.54
C THR A 940 13.33 4.23 -3.86
N ARG A 941 14.03 3.23 -3.31
CA ARG A 941 13.46 2.27 -2.35
C ARG A 941 14.28 2.30 -1.06
N ALA A 942 13.62 2.25 0.08
CA ALA A 942 14.24 2.23 1.40
C ALA A 942 13.96 0.88 2.10
N LYS A 943 14.88 0.43 2.94
CA LYS A 943 14.63 -0.66 3.88
C LYS A 943 15.33 -0.39 5.20
N ARG A 944 14.64 -0.67 6.30
CA ARG A 944 15.20 -0.60 7.66
C ARG A 944 16.35 -1.59 7.81
N LEU A 945 17.41 -1.10 8.47
CA LEU A 945 18.53 -1.84 9.01
C LEU A 945 18.65 -1.44 10.48
N THR A 946 18.37 -2.37 11.40
CA THR A 946 18.57 -2.11 12.83
C THR A 946 20.06 -2.20 13.14
N ILE A 947 20.63 -1.16 13.76
CA ILE A 947 22.04 -1.14 14.18
C ILE A 947 22.10 -1.11 15.70
N ALA A 948 22.66 -2.17 16.29
CA ALA A 948 22.87 -2.31 17.72
C ALA A 948 24.32 -1.96 18.08
N VAL A 949 24.50 -0.87 18.84
CA VAL A 949 25.81 -0.40 19.33
C VAL A 949 26.05 -0.99 20.72
N GLU A 950 26.98 -1.94 20.83
CA GLU A 950 27.24 -2.66 22.08
C GLU A 950 28.29 -1.99 22.99
N GLU A 951 28.05 -1.98 24.31
CA GLU A 951 28.95 -1.33 25.28
C GLU A 951 30.30 -2.07 25.43
N ASN A 952 31.40 -1.30 25.39
CA ASN A 952 32.74 -1.76 25.79
C ASN A 952 33.02 -1.49 27.27
N TYR A 953 33.73 -2.42 27.93
CA TYR A 953 34.14 -2.32 29.34
C TYR A 953 35.65 -2.54 29.53
N ASP A 954 36.25 -1.82 30.49
CA ASP A 954 37.65 -2.00 30.89
C ASP A 954 37.84 -3.30 31.69
N LEU A 955 38.73 -4.19 31.24
CA LEU A 955 39.38 -5.18 32.10
C LEU A 955 40.79 -4.70 32.46
N THR A 956 41.05 -4.46 33.74
CA THR A 956 42.39 -4.16 34.26
C THR A 956 43.00 -5.39 34.92
N ILE A 957 44.14 -5.85 34.40
CA ILE A 957 44.88 -7.03 34.84
C ILE A 957 46.14 -6.59 35.58
N ASN A 958 46.31 -7.04 36.82
CA ASN A 958 47.49 -6.82 37.66
C ASN A 958 48.21 -8.15 37.98
N ALA A 959 49.48 -8.04 38.39
CA ALA A 959 50.29 -9.17 38.89
C ALA A 959 51.05 -8.79 40.16
N GLY A 960 51.18 -9.74 41.10
CA GLY A 960 51.92 -9.61 42.35
C GLY A 960 53.45 -9.73 42.22
N GLU A 961 54.17 -9.64 43.34
CA GLU A 961 55.62 -9.84 43.39
C GLU A 961 55.96 -11.33 43.32
N GLY A 962 56.25 -11.84 42.11
CA GLY A 962 56.62 -13.25 41.88
C GLY A 962 56.08 -13.89 40.59
N GLY A 963 55.59 -13.10 39.63
CA GLY A 963 55.11 -13.60 38.34
C GLY A 963 54.49 -12.50 37.47
N THR A 964 53.91 -12.91 36.35
CA THR A 964 53.21 -12.07 35.38
C THR A 964 51.92 -12.75 34.93
N THR A 965 51.17 -12.13 34.03
CA THR A 965 50.00 -12.72 33.34
C THR A 965 50.20 -12.74 31.83
N ASP A 966 49.41 -13.57 31.14
CA ASP A 966 49.12 -13.46 29.71
C ASP A 966 47.58 -13.32 29.57
N PRO A 967 47.03 -12.20 29.04
CA PRO A 967 47.75 -11.00 28.57
C PRO A 967 48.61 -10.30 29.64
N GLU A 968 49.67 -9.58 29.22
CA GLU A 968 50.55 -8.83 30.13
C GLU A 968 49.75 -7.81 30.99
N PRO A 969 50.15 -7.53 32.24
CA PRO A 969 49.42 -6.59 33.11
C PRO A 969 49.21 -5.20 32.49
N GLY A 970 47.94 -4.78 32.43
CA GLY A 970 47.48 -3.60 31.71
C GLY A 970 45.95 -3.46 31.74
N THR A 971 45.44 -2.41 31.11
CA THR A 971 43.98 -2.20 30.91
C THR A 971 43.65 -2.43 29.44
N TYR A 972 42.57 -3.18 29.20
CA TYR A 972 42.11 -3.61 27.88
C TYR A 972 40.60 -3.41 27.78
N GLU A 973 40.13 -2.82 26.68
CA GLU A 973 38.70 -2.67 26.38
C GLU A 973 38.17 -3.95 25.72
N TYR A 974 37.01 -4.42 26.18
CA TYR A 974 36.32 -5.61 25.65
C TYR A 974 34.81 -5.40 25.64
N GLY A 975 34.12 -5.87 24.60
CA GLY A 975 32.65 -5.78 24.49
C GLY A 975 31.92 -6.55 25.59
N VAL A 976 30.69 -6.15 25.88
CA VAL A 976 29.80 -6.81 26.84
C VAL A 976 29.59 -8.30 26.52
N LEU A 977 29.38 -9.11 27.57
CA LEU A 977 29.28 -10.58 27.57
C LEU A 977 30.49 -11.36 27.01
N SER A 978 31.54 -10.71 26.50
CA SER A 978 32.76 -11.40 26.05
C SER A 978 33.43 -12.20 27.19
N GLU A 979 33.96 -13.38 26.87
CA GLU A 979 34.76 -14.20 27.79
C GLU A 979 36.26 -14.01 27.52
N VAL A 980 36.97 -13.43 28.48
CA VAL A 980 38.42 -13.20 28.42
C VAL A 980 39.15 -14.25 29.26
N GLU A 981 39.92 -15.12 28.60
CA GLU A 981 40.85 -16.04 29.27
C GLU A 981 42.12 -15.29 29.70
N VAL A 982 42.49 -15.41 30.97
CA VAL A 982 43.72 -14.82 31.53
C VAL A 982 44.48 -15.91 32.30
N THR A 983 45.77 -16.07 32.02
CA THR A 983 46.63 -17.07 32.65
C THR A 983 47.75 -16.42 33.47
N ALA A 984 47.96 -16.89 34.69
CA ALA A 984 49.05 -16.51 35.58
C ALA A 984 50.31 -17.32 35.28
N ILE A 985 51.47 -16.65 35.28
CA ILE A 985 52.77 -17.22 34.93
C ILE A 985 53.76 -16.88 36.05
N PRO A 986 54.06 -17.82 36.97
CA PRO A 986 55.01 -17.60 38.06
C PRO A 986 56.46 -17.40 37.58
N ASP A 987 57.22 -16.60 38.32
CA ASP A 987 58.67 -16.47 38.16
C ASP A 987 59.42 -17.67 38.78
N GLU A 988 60.69 -17.87 38.39
CA GLU A 988 61.57 -18.90 38.94
C GLU A 988 61.70 -18.79 40.48
N GLY A 989 61.29 -19.85 41.20
CA GLY A 989 61.24 -19.89 42.67
C GLY A 989 59.89 -19.47 43.28
N TYR A 990 58.87 -19.18 42.47
CA TYR A 990 57.51 -18.87 42.90
C TYR A 990 56.50 -19.86 42.30
N ALA A 991 55.33 -19.95 42.94
CA ALA A 991 54.15 -20.63 42.45
C ALA A 991 52.97 -19.63 42.45
N PHE A 992 51.94 -19.93 41.66
CA PHE A 992 50.66 -19.24 41.75
C PHE A 992 49.95 -19.58 43.08
N ASP A 993 49.21 -18.61 43.64
CA ASP A 993 48.52 -18.73 44.94
C ASP A 993 47.01 -18.58 44.76
N GLU A 994 46.54 -17.38 44.39
CA GLU A 994 45.12 -17.10 44.11
C GLU A 994 44.92 -15.91 43.15
N TRP A 995 43.81 -15.91 42.39
CA TRP A 995 43.29 -14.70 41.73
C TRP A 995 42.48 -13.89 42.74
N THR A 996 42.65 -12.57 42.77
CA THR A 996 41.82 -11.67 43.59
C THR A 996 41.37 -10.44 42.82
N GLY A 997 40.27 -9.81 43.26
CA GLY A 997 39.61 -8.70 42.55
C GLY A 997 38.19 -9.06 42.14
N ASP A 998 37.74 -8.56 40.98
CA ASP A 998 36.40 -8.79 40.41
C ASP A 998 36.26 -10.17 39.73
N ILE A 999 36.69 -11.23 40.43
CA ILE A 999 36.64 -12.62 39.95
C ILE A 999 35.19 -13.18 39.96
N PRO A 1000 34.83 -14.11 39.05
CA PRO A 1000 33.50 -14.70 39.03
C PRO A 1000 33.20 -15.53 40.29
N LEU A 1001 32.00 -15.39 40.85
CA LEU A 1001 31.56 -16.02 42.12
C LEU A 1001 31.56 -17.57 42.14
N LEU A 1002 31.83 -18.21 41.00
CA LEU A 1002 31.88 -19.67 40.81
C LEU A 1002 33.18 -20.13 40.11
N ALA A 1003 34.14 -19.23 39.90
CA ALA A 1003 35.46 -19.59 39.40
C ALA A 1003 36.27 -20.33 40.49
N ASP A 1004 37.28 -21.08 40.05
CA ASP A 1004 38.26 -21.69 40.95
C ASP A 1004 39.42 -20.70 41.13
N GLU A 1005 39.47 -20.04 42.29
CA GLU A 1005 40.41 -18.93 42.54
C GLU A 1005 41.87 -19.39 42.63
N GLU A 1006 42.11 -20.69 42.91
CA GLU A 1006 43.43 -21.35 42.91
C GLU A 1006 43.87 -21.82 41.50
N SER A 1007 43.08 -21.61 40.44
CA SER A 1007 43.40 -22.03 39.06
C SER A 1007 44.35 -21.07 38.35
N GLU A 1008 45.45 -21.59 37.78
CA GLU A 1008 46.43 -20.81 36.99
C GLU A 1008 45.79 -20.04 35.82
N THR A 1009 44.69 -20.54 35.25
CA THR A 1009 43.90 -19.87 34.21
C THR A 1009 42.49 -19.57 34.72
N ILE A 1010 41.98 -18.35 34.46
CA ILE A 1010 40.64 -17.89 34.80
C ILE A 1010 39.96 -17.24 33.58
N ASN A 1011 38.65 -17.46 33.44
CA ASN A 1011 37.83 -16.80 32.41
C ASN A 1011 36.98 -15.70 33.05
N ILE A 1012 37.02 -14.50 32.50
CA ILE A 1012 36.29 -13.33 32.95
C ILE A 1012 35.21 -12.97 31.94
N THR A 1013 33.93 -13.07 32.32
CA THR A 1013 32.81 -12.58 31.50
C THR A 1013 32.62 -11.08 31.73
N MET A 1014 32.69 -10.27 30.68
CA MET A 1014 32.54 -8.81 30.76
C MET A 1014 31.06 -8.40 30.86
N GLY A 1015 30.79 -7.36 31.64
CA GLY A 1015 29.42 -6.90 32.00
C GLY A 1015 29.42 -5.75 33.00
N SER A 1016 30.55 -5.06 33.05
CA SER A 1016 30.97 -3.92 33.87
C SER A 1016 32.48 -3.78 33.63
N ASN A 1017 33.07 -2.62 33.94
CA ASN A 1017 34.52 -2.56 34.15
C ASN A 1017 34.90 -3.48 35.33
N LYS A 1018 36.11 -4.06 35.29
CA LYS A 1018 36.62 -5.05 36.26
C LYS A 1018 38.12 -4.88 36.51
N GLU A 1019 38.56 -5.15 37.74
CA GLU A 1019 39.99 -5.21 38.11
C GLU A 1019 40.34 -6.57 38.74
N ILE A 1020 41.31 -7.29 38.17
CA ILE A 1020 41.80 -8.59 38.69
C ILE A 1020 43.31 -8.55 38.96
N THR A 1021 43.79 -9.42 39.84
CA THR A 1021 45.20 -9.53 40.26
C THR A 1021 45.61 -11.00 40.42
N ALA A 1022 46.65 -11.43 39.71
CA ALA A 1022 47.32 -12.71 39.97
C ALA A 1022 48.28 -12.60 41.17
N ASN A 1023 48.17 -13.51 42.14
CA ASN A 1023 49.02 -13.53 43.33
C ASN A 1023 49.96 -14.74 43.32
N PHE A 1024 51.18 -14.55 43.83
CA PHE A 1024 52.27 -15.53 43.76
C PHE A 1024 52.97 -15.67 45.11
N VAL A 1025 53.40 -16.88 45.43
CA VAL A 1025 54.09 -17.23 46.69
C VAL A 1025 55.41 -17.95 46.44
N ALA A 1026 56.42 -17.61 47.23
CA ALA A 1026 57.75 -18.20 47.10
C ALA A 1026 57.76 -19.66 47.58
N VAL A 1027 58.34 -20.53 46.75
CA VAL A 1027 58.44 -21.99 46.97
C VAL A 1027 59.64 -22.31 47.89
N ALA A 1028 59.66 -23.49 48.49
CA ALA A 1028 60.73 -23.97 49.35
C ALA A 1028 61.51 -25.13 48.70
N ASN A 1029 62.84 -25.13 48.90
CA ASN A 1029 63.78 -26.10 48.36
C ASN A 1029 64.26 -27.07 49.45
N TYR A 1030 64.66 -28.27 49.03
CA TYR A 1030 65.19 -29.34 49.87
C TYR A 1030 66.53 -29.86 49.33
N THR A 1031 67.48 -30.13 50.22
CA THR A 1031 68.82 -30.59 49.83
C THR A 1031 68.85 -32.10 49.61
N LEU A 1032 69.43 -32.56 48.50
CA LEU A 1032 69.72 -33.97 48.23
C LEU A 1032 71.22 -34.25 48.40
N ASN A 1033 71.55 -35.11 49.36
CA ASN A 1033 72.89 -35.66 49.56
C ASN A 1033 72.94 -37.10 49.02
N VAL A 1034 73.94 -37.42 48.19
CA VAL A 1034 74.13 -38.77 47.64
C VAL A 1034 75.54 -39.28 47.89
N ALA A 1035 75.66 -40.50 48.43
CA ALA A 1035 76.94 -41.15 48.75
C ALA A 1035 76.96 -42.65 48.34
N THR A 1036 78.08 -43.31 48.59
CA THR A 1036 78.31 -44.74 48.32
C THR A 1036 79.07 -45.41 49.46
N ASP A 1037 78.73 -46.64 49.82
CA ASP A 1037 79.56 -47.54 50.64
C ASP A 1037 79.85 -48.83 49.84
N GLY A 1038 81.10 -49.29 49.82
CA GLY A 1038 81.59 -50.28 48.85
C GLY A 1038 82.31 -49.67 47.64
N ASN A 1039 82.28 -50.33 46.47
CA ASN A 1039 82.91 -49.86 45.23
C ASN A 1039 81.90 -49.89 44.07
N GLY A 1040 81.73 -48.74 43.42
CA GLY A 1040 80.75 -48.46 42.37
C GLY A 1040 80.52 -46.95 42.23
N THR A 1041 79.78 -46.54 41.20
CA THR A 1041 79.42 -45.14 40.93
C THR A 1041 77.92 -44.91 41.02
N VAL A 1042 77.51 -43.64 41.10
CA VAL A 1042 76.10 -43.22 40.97
C VAL A 1042 76.02 -42.14 39.89
N GLU A 1043 75.05 -42.29 38.99
CA GLU A 1043 74.59 -41.23 38.09
C GLU A 1043 73.32 -40.58 38.66
N ILE A 1044 73.16 -39.28 38.42
CA ILE A 1044 71.94 -38.51 38.78
C ILE A 1044 71.36 -37.95 37.48
N ASP A 1045 70.08 -38.25 37.23
CA ASP A 1045 69.33 -37.93 36.01
C ASP A 1045 70.08 -38.25 34.70
N GLY A 1046 70.86 -39.34 34.71
CA GLY A 1046 71.65 -39.84 33.58
C GLY A 1046 73.00 -39.15 33.37
N ALA A 1047 73.56 -38.50 34.41
CA ALA A 1047 74.90 -37.93 34.40
C ALA A 1047 75.77 -38.49 35.56
N GLU A 1048 76.98 -38.96 35.26
CA GLU A 1048 77.99 -39.35 36.27
C GLU A 1048 78.30 -38.18 37.22
N VAL A 1049 78.01 -38.35 38.52
CA VAL A 1049 78.40 -37.39 39.56
C VAL A 1049 79.59 -37.91 40.38
N THR A 1050 80.37 -37.00 40.97
CA THR A 1050 81.42 -37.37 41.93
C THR A 1050 80.84 -37.36 43.34
N VAL A 1051 80.61 -38.55 43.90
CA VAL A 1051 80.13 -38.72 45.28
C VAL A 1051 81.23 -38.44 46.34
N PRO A 1052 80.90 -37.90 47.53
CA PRO A 1052 79.58 -37.44 47.94
C PRO A 1052 79.14 -36.17 47.19
N TYR A 1053 77.87 -36.15 46.80
CA TYR A 1053 77.17 -35.10 46.08
C TYR A 1053 76.18 -34.39 47.02
N GLU A 1054 75.94 -33.09 46.82
CA GLU A 1054 75.11 -32.19 47.64
C GLU A 1054 74.59 -31.08 46.72
N GLU A 1055 73.28 -31.03 46.44
CA GLU A 1055 72.63 -29.99 45.62
C GLU A 1055 71.18 -29.77 46.08
N ASP A 1056 70.64 -28.56 45.94
CA ASP A 1056 69.28 -28.18 46.35
C ASP A 1056 68.29 -28.37 45.19
N TYR A 1057 67.11 -28.93 45.49
CA TYR A 1057 66.04 -29.20 44.54
C TYR A 1057 64.72 -28.57 45.01
N ASP A 1058 63.83 -28.20 44.08
CA ASP A 1058 62.51 -27.67 44.41
C ASP A 1058 61.59 -28.76 45.02
N VAL A 1059 60.66 -28.38 45.89
CA VAL A 1059 59.70 -29.34 46.48
C VAL A 1059 58.88 -30.06 45.40
N GLY A 1060 58.84 -31.39 45.48
CA GLY A 1060 58.16 -32.24 44.49
C GLY A 1060 59.01 -32.62 43.28
N ALA A 1061 60.22 -32.07 43.12
CA ALA A 1061 61.15 -32.50 42.08
C ALA A 1061 61.43 -34.01 42.19
N SER A 1062 61.43 -34.71 41.05
CA SER A 1062 61.62 -36.15 40.99
C SER A 1062 62.95 -36.49 40.33
N VAL A 1063 63.90 -36.97 41.14
CA VAL A 1063 65.32 -37.16 40.81
C VAL A 1063 65.59 -38.66 40.64
N THR A 1064 66.24 -39.04 39.54
CA THR A 1064 66.54 -40.44 39.22
C THR A 1064 68.00 -40.78 39.53
N LEU A 1065 68.22 -41.77 40.40
CA LEU A 1065 69.54 -42.20 40.85
C LEU A 1065 69.86 -43.59 40.27
N THR A 1066 70.99 -43.72 39.58
CA THR A 1066 71.42 -45.00 38.97
C THR A 1066 72.76 -45.44 39.51
N ALA A 1067 72.78 -46.55 40.24
CA ALA A 1067 73.98 -47.15 40.84
C ALA A 1067 74.59 -48.21 39.92
N THR A 1068 75.87 -48.04 39.57
CA THR A 1068 76.66 -48.97 38.77
C THR A 1068 77.76 -49.60 39.63
N PRO A 1069 77.71 -50.90 39.95
CA PRO A 1069 78.76 -51.59 40.70
C PRO A 1069 80.09 -51.67 39.93
N ASP A 1070 81.22 -51.64 40.64
CA ASP A 1070 82.54 -51.92 40.05
C ASP A 1070 82.74 -53.43 39.75
N GLU A 1071 83.75 -53.76 38.93
CA GLU A 1071 84.07 -55.15 38.56
C GLU A 1071 84.33 -56.03 39.80
N GLY A 1072 83.48 -57.05 40.00
CA GLY A 1072 83.50 -57.94 41.18
C GLY A 1072 82.56 -57.55 42.32
N TRP A 1073 81.74 -56.50 42.14
CA TRP A 1073 80.77 -56.03 43.14
C TRP A 1073 79.33 -56.09 42.59
N GLU A 1074 78.34 -56.19 43.47
CA GLU A 1074 76.91 -56.00 43.17
C GLU A 1074 76.26 -55.02 44.15
N LEU A 1075 75.14 -54.41 43.76
CA LEU A 1075 74.36 -53.52 44.63
C LEU A 1075 73.50 -54.37 45.58
N ASP A 1076 73.66 -54.18 46.89
CA ASP A 1076 72.93 -54.88 47.96
C ASP A 1076 71.63 -54.12 48.30
N GLU A 1077 71.74 -52.82 48.64
CA GLU A 1077 70.60 -51.95 48.93
C GLU A 1077 70.89 -50.47 48.65
N TRP A 1078 69.83 -49.65 48.54
CA TRP A 1078 69.90 -48.21 48.76
C TRP A 1078 69.50 -47.91 50.21
N GLN A 1079 70.30 -47.13 50.92
CA GLN A 1079 69.95 -46.59 52.24
C GLN A 1079 69.41 -45.16 52.08
N GLY A 1080 68.43 -44.80 52.92
CA GLY A 1080 67.71 -43.51 52.85
C GLY A 1080 66.38 -43.57 52.09
N THR A 1081 66.04 -44.70 51.47
CA THR A 1081 64.77 -44.93 50.76
C THR A 1081 64.33 -46.40 50.91
N ASP A 1082 63.06 -46.70 50.65
CA ASP A 1082 62.52 -48.08 50.54
C ASP A 1082 62.55 -48.61 49.08
N GLU A 1083 62.99 -47.79 48.11
CA GLU A 1083 63.06 -48.16 46.69
C GLU A 1083 64.17 -49.18 46.37
N THR A 1084 63.93 -50.05 45.39
CA THR A 1084 64.83 -51.18 45.10
C THR A 1084 65.08 -51.39 43.59
N GLY A 1085 66.35 -51.53 43.23
CA GLY A 1085 66.83 -51.65 41.86
C GLY A 1085 68.14 -50.90 41.66
N THR A 1086 68.83 -51.14 40.53
CA THR A 1086 70.02 -50.35 40.15
C THR A 1086 69.68 -48.95 39.68
N GLU A 1087 68.42 -48.70 39.29
CA GLU A 1087 67.86 -47.40 38.91
C GLU A 1087 66.63 -47.18 39.80
N ILE A 1088 66.56 -46.04 40.48
CA ILE A 1088 65.44 -45.64 41.35
C ILE A 1088 65.09 -44.16 41.09
N THR A 1089 63.85 -43.76 41.36
CA THR A 1089 63.44 -42.35 41.34
C THR A 1089 62.92 -41.96 42.71
N ILE A 1090 63.39 -40.82 43.23
CA ILE A 1090 62.95 -40.24 44.50
C ILE A 1090 62.30 -38.88 44.28
N THR A 1091 61.25 -38.58 45.05
CA THR A 1091 60.67 -37.23 45.10
C THR A 1091 61.27 -36.44 46.26
N MET A 1092 61.57 -35.17 46.05
CA MET A 1092 62.13 -34.26 47.07
C MET A 1092 61.01 -33.55 47.85
N ASP A 1093 60.52 -34.19 48.91
CA ASP A 1093 59.50 -33.69 49.84
C ASP A 1093 60.03 -33.38 51.26
N GLU A 1094 61.30 -33.70 51.52
CA GLU A 1094 62.13 -33.23 52.64
C GLU A 1094 63.62 -33.34 52.23
N ASP A 1095 64.56 -32.85 53.07
CA ASP A 1095 66.00 -33.05 52.84
C ASP A 1095 66.36 -34.55 52.88
N LYS A 1096 67.13 -35.08 51.91
CA LYS A 1096 67.39 -36.53 51.78
C LYS A 1096 68.86 -36.90 51.77
N ASP A 1097 69.22 -37.84 52.63
CA ASP A 1097 70.53 -38.50 52.68
C ASP A 1097 70.42 -39.91 52.07
N ILE A 1098 70.82 -40.08 50.80
CA ILE A 1098 70.77 -41.36 50.07
C ILE A 1098 72.17 -41.97 49.95
N THR A 1099 72.28 -43.30 50.06
CA THR A 1099 73.56 -44.02 49.89
C THR A 1099 73.36 -45.35 49.16
N ALA A 1100 74.07 -45.56 48.05
CA ALA A 1100 74.15 -46.88 47.40
C ALA A 1100 75.14 -47.78 48.14
N VAL A 1101 74.73 -48.99 48.50
CA VAL A 1101 75.56 -49.97 49.23
C VAL A 1101 75.92 -51.13 48.32
N PHE A 1102 77.21 -51.28 48.00
CA PHE A 1102 77.73 -52.34 47.16
C PHE A 1102 78.46 -53.42 47.99
N THR A 1103 78.40 -54.68 47.56
CA THR A 1103 79.11 -55.81 48.21
C THR A 1103 79.90 -56.66 47.20
N GLU A 1104 80.96 -57.34 47.66
CA GLU A 1104 81.91 -58.11 46.83
C GLU A 1104 81.40 -59.54 46.58
N VAL A 1105 81.39 -59.99 45.32
CA VAL A 1105 80.76 -61.26 44.88
C VAL A 1105 81.77 -62.42 44.87
N GLU A 1106 81.49 -63.51 45.60
CA GLU A 1106 82.32 -64.73 45.59
C GLU A 1106 81.89 -65.71 44.47
N GLU A 1107 82.75 -65.93 43.47
CA GLU A 1107 82.53 -66.93 42.39
C GLU A 1107 82.95 -68.37 42.79
N GLU A 1108 82.18 -69.39 42.38
CA GLU A 1108 82.62 -70.79 42.29
C GLU A 1108 82.79 -71.21 40.80
N GLU A 1109 83.93 -71.84 40.46
CA GLU A 1109 84.34 -72.19 39.09
C GLU A 1109 83.81 -73.57 38.56
N GLU A 1110 84.11 -73.86 37.27
CA GLU A 1110 84.01 -75.15 36.54
C GLU A 1110 82.59 -75.58 36.05
N GLU A 1111 82.39 -76.10 34.83
CA GLU A 1111 83.30 -76.45 33.72
C GLU A 1111 82.58 -76.39 32.32
N GLU A 1112 83.33 -76.58 31.22
CA GLU A 1112 82.94 -76.32 29.81
C GLU A 1112 82.19 -77.46 29.07
N GLU A 1113 81.48 -77.16 27.97
CA GLU A 1113 81.42 -78.02 26.75
C GLU A 1113 81.03 -77.25 25.47
N GLU A 1114 81.37 -77.76 24.27
CA GLU A 1114 81.52 -77.01 23.00
C GLU A 1114 80.40 -77.15 21.92
N GLU A 1115 80.39 -76.17 20.99
CA GLU A 1115 79.97 -76.16 19.56
C GLU A 1115 78.58 -76.64 19.03
N ASP A 1116 77.91 -75.67 18.37
CA ASP A 1116 77.15 -75.75 17.09
C ASP A 1116 75.80 -76.53 17.01
N GLY A 1117 74.93 -76.16 16.03
CA GLY A 1117 73.89 -77.07 15.54
C GLY A 1117 72.49 -76.55 15.13
N GLY A 1118 72.08 -75.34 15.53
CA GLY A 1118 70.88 -74.64 15.01
C GLY A 1118 69.47 -75.18 15.37
N GLY A 1119 68.43 -74.37 15.08
CA GLY A 1119 67.01 -74.78 15.21
C GLY A 1119 65.98 -73.66 15.44
N ILE A 1120 65.09 -73.44 14.46
CA ILE A 1120 63.74 -72.83 14.60
C ILE A 1120 62.70 -74.00 14.64
N PRO A 1121 61.41 -73.89 15.09
CA PRO A 1121 60.57 -72.67 15.20
C PRO A 1121 59.50 -72.57 16.35
N GLY A 1122 59.04 -71.33 16.63
CA GLY A 1122 57.66 -71.01 17.07
C GLY A 1122 57.13 -71.66 18.38
N PHE A 1123 55.82 -71.76 18.65
CA PHE A 1123 54.62 -71.10 18.09
C PHE A 1123 53.39 -71.46 18.98
N THR A 1124 52.46 -70.52 19.25
CA THR A 1124 51.05 -70.78 19.62
C THR A 1124 50.23 -69.57 19.12
N VAL A 1125 49.57 -69.54 17.96
CA VAL A 1125 48.52 -70.43 17.38
C VAL A 1125 47.25 -70.40 18.23
N MET A 1126 46.18 -69.72 17.80
CA MET A 1126 45.16 -70.21 16.85
C MET A 1126 44.30 -69.01 16.32
N MET A 1127 43.59 -68.99 15.19
CA MET A 1127 43.17 -70.07 14.26
C MET A 1127 42.69 -69.54 12.88
N LEU A 1128 43.25 -70.01 11.73
CA LEU A 1128 42.65 -70.06 10.35
C LEU A 1128 42.21 -68.70 9.70
N VAL A 1129 42.01 -68.45 8.39
CA VAL A 1129 42.06 -69.13 7.07
C VAL A 1129 42.06 -68.01 5.97
N LEU A 1130 42.65 -68.02 4.76
CA LEU A 1130 43.46 -68.95 3.93
C LEU A 1130 44.35 -68.11 2.94
N ALA A 1131 44.81 -68.71 1.83
CA ALA A 1131 45.59 -68.10 0.72
C ALA A 1131 44.68 -67.68 -0.47
N SER A 1132 45.00 -66.83 -1.47
CA SER A 1132 46.22 -66.64 -2.31
C SER A 1132 46.65 -67.93 -3.08
N VAL A 1133 47.36 -67.94 -4.22
CA VAL A 1133 48.46 -67.09 -4.75
C VAL A 1133 48.55 -67.18 -6.31
N VAL A 1134 49.37 -66.30 -6.92
CA VAL A 1134 49.97 -66.37 -8.30
C VAL A 1134 49.04 -66.18 -9.53
N ALA A 1135 49.16 -65.00 -10.17
CA ALA A 1135 49.49 -64.90 -11.60
C ALA A 1135 50.05 -63.50 -11.97
N ILE A 1136 51.36 -63.36 -11.76
CA ILE A 1136 52.31 -62.43 -12.40
C ILE A 1136 51.80 -61.74 -13.69
N ALA A 1137 51.85 -60.41 -13.71
CA ALA A 1137 52.49 -59.46 -14.67
C ALA A 1137 52.67 -59.77 -16.19
N ILE A 1138 52.09 -60.84 -16.72
CA ILE A 1138 51.49 -60.87 -18.06
C ILE A 1138 49.98 -60.57 -17.95
N TYR A 1139 49.43 -60.69 -16.73
CA TYR A 1139 48.01 -60.81 -16.42
C TYR A 1139 47.40 -59.50 -15.90
N TYR A 1140 47.10 -58.58 -16.82
CA TYR A 1140 46.61 -57.20 -16.60
C TYR A 1140 45.46 -57.02 -15.59
N ASN A 1141 45.70 -56.31 -14.46
CA ASN A 1141 44.96 -55.12 -13.98
C ASN A 1141 45.55 -54.63 -12.61
N LYS A 1142 45.48 -53.37 -12.12
CA LYS A 1142 44.76 -52.11 -12.44
C LYS A 1142 43.40 -51.89 -11.75
N LYS A 1143 43.21 -50.64 -11.28
CA LYS A 1143 41.95 -49.84 -11.20
C LYS A 1143 41.20 -49.83 -9.85
N GLU A 1144 40.74 -48.62 -9.50
CA GLU A 1144 39.62 -48.26 -8.59
C GLU A 1144 39.60 -48.89 -7.18
N GLN A 1145 39.86 -48.06 -6.17
CA GLN A 1145 38.86 -47.04 -5.81
C GLN A 1145 39.39 -45.65 -6.21
#